data_AF-A0A143XFA1-F1
#
_entry.id   AF-A0A143XFA1-F1
#
_cell.length_a   1.000
_cell.length_b   1.000
_cell.length_c   1.000
_cell.angle_alpha   90.00
_cell.angle_beta   90.00
_cell.angle_gamma   90.00
#
_symmetry.space_group_name_H-M   'P 1'
#
loop_
_entity.id
_entity.type
_entity.pdbx_description
1 polymer ?
#
loop_
_entity_poly.entity_id
_entity_poly.type
_entity_poly.pdbx_seq_one_letter_code
_entity_poly.pdbx_strand_id
1 'polypeptide(L)'
;MTKRLLTACVCICMLLTLLPATVLAANPTYYGIFIAGTEITDENCSNITNEFIKEGRVSYDPVTETLTLDNATIECSEEYGAIIAIRFFKGDNLTIRLIGDNTLTAHGKNYRCIYGSVSDVTIQGTKEDSLTLESDGDSLQVDQNNLTIDGCTINVTSHNWGGIQAWGGTLSIQNGADITVNSYELSLVGENGITITDSTADAVASGEECNTINSNSGNITIRNSIVRAIGTSELAYPAVYAWEGITVENNSTVTAESSGMRGIFTDGSMTVSGSTIMATGTTYEGLVAVESLTVDHSNLTASGKPDDQTPAIITNCLNITASDMTAKGGVQLRDLSGGAAIERSFTITPDNGALAEFKVDDSNWDGSAAVHFKADAESPYDAKVSFSDEEMNQLTTYRYVRIGEHIHAGGTATCHDKAICSDCGREYGDVDPDNHVWEDHFTVDKEPTYTEEGRQSIHCKYCDATKDIRAIRPLEDKTPDSAPADTAVSAEEKERNAIKLNRKTNTAFKNKNLKVTWPKIKGVDGYDIYVSVCGKKFKGVTASVTGNQNRSVMRATIKKVAGKKLKRNKIYKMQVRAYRMTGGEKEYIADGAILHVVSDKNPVYTNAKKVRVSKKKYSIKAGNTSRIRASIIKQNRNKRLLSEGHGPQLSYVSSNKSVATVSRNGKITAKRKGSCTIYVRALNGQSEKITVKVR
;
A
#
# COMPACT_ATOMS: atom_id res chain seq x y z
N MET A 1 79.78 88.45 24.74
CA MET A 1 78.88 87.27 24.78
C MET A 1 79.63 86.07 24.23
N THR A 2 79.75 85.05 25.05
CA THR A 2 80.83 84.06 25.03
C THR A 2 80.51 82.88 24.13
N LYS A 3 81.53 82.38 23.41
CA LYS A 3 81.52 81.09 22.68
C LYS A 3 81.03 79.90 23.53
N ARG A 4 80.95 80.05 24.86
CA ARG A 4 80.40 79.07 25.81
C ARG A 4 78.87 78.93 25.78
N LEU A 5 78.11 79.94 25.35
CA LEU A 5 76.65 79.83 25.26
C LEU A 5 76.20 79.06 24.01
N LEU A 6 76.91 79.22 22.89
CA LEU A 6 76.56 78.54 21.63
C LEU A 6 76.86 77.03 21.71
N THR A 7 77.95 76.64 22.37
CA THR A 7 78.29 75.22 22.57
C THR A 7 77.35 74.54 23.58
N ALA A 8 76.88 75.25 24.60
CA ALA A 8 75.88 74.71 25.54
C ALA A 8 74.51 74.53 24.89
N CYS A 9 74.07 75.46 24.03
CA CYS A 9 72.81 75.31 23.29
C CYS A 9 72.86 74.18 22.25
N VAL A 10 73.99 73.95 21.58
CA VAL A 10 74.14 72.84 20.62
C VAL A 10 74.20 71.48 21.31
N CYS A 11 74.86 71.36 22.48
CA CYS A 11 74.84 70.13 23.26
C CYS A 11 73.45 69.81 23.85
N ILE A 12 72.69 70.82 24.30
CA ILE A 12 71.31 70.62 24.79
C ILE A 12 70.36 70.25 23.64
N CYS A 13 70.55 70.80 22.44
CA CYS A 13 69.75 70.41 21.28
C CYS A 13 70.08 68.99 20.76
N MET A 14 71.34 68.52 20.87
CA MET A 14 71.68 67.11 20.55
C MET A 14 71.24 66.11 21.62
N LEU A 15 71.09 66.53 22.89
CA LEU A 15 70.55 65.69 23.98
C LEU A 15 69.01 65.55 23.91
N LEU A 16 68.30 66.53 23.35
CA LEU A 16 66.85 66.47 23.16
C LEU A 16 66.41 65.55 21.99
N THR A 17 67.31 65.25 21.05
CA THR A 17 67.06 64.26 19.97
C THR A 17 67.40 62.83 20.35
N LEU A 18 67.88 62.60 21.59
CA LEU A 18 68.21 61.29 22.15
C LEU A 18 67.18 60.79 23.19
N LEU A 19 66.07 61.51 23.38
CA LEU A 19 64.92 60.92 24.07
C LEU A 19 64.39 59.80 23.18
N PRO A 20 64.32 58.54 23.66
CA PRO A 20 63.65 57.51 22.89
C PRO A 20 62.25 58.03 22.60
N ALA A 21 61.90 58.10 21.31
CA ALA A 21 60.51 58.28 20.94
C ALA A 21 59.75 57.22 21.73
N THR A 22 58.93 57.64 22.69
CA THR A 22 57.97 56.75 23.32
C THR A 22 57.04 56.36 22.18
N VAL A 23 57.38 55.29 21.48
CA VAL A 23 56.46 54.54 20.64
C VAL A 23 55.38 54.12 21.62
N LEU A 24 54.31 54.90 21.68
CA LEU A 24 53.07 54.46 22.29
C LEU A 24 52.66 53.25 21.45
N ALA A 25 52.95 52.04 21.94
CA ALA A 25 52.35 50.85 21.40
C ALA A 25 50.84 51.09 21.44
N ALA A 26 50.20 51.11 20.26
CA ALA A 26 48.75 51.13 20.22
C ALA A 26 48.28 49.92 21.03
N ASN A 27 47.28 50.11 21.90
CA ASN A 27 46.72 48.97 22.60
C ASN A 27 46.17 48.01 21.54
N PRO A 28 46.49 46.71 21.62
CA PRO A 28 46.02 45.75 20.63
C PRO A 28 44.50 45.76 20.55
N THR A 29 43.99 45.61 19.34
CA THR A 29 42.56 45.50 19.09
C THR A 29 42.12 44.08 19.41
N TYR A 30 41.25 43.91 20.40
CA TYR A 30 40.72 42.60 20.78
C TYR A 30 39.41 42.29 20.06
N TYR A 31 39.34 41.12 19.42
CA TYR A 31 38.18 40.69 18.64
C TYR A 31 37.16 39.90 19.45
N GLY A 32 37.47 39.51 20.70
CA GLY A 32 36.55 38.74 21.56
C GLY A 32 36.29 37.31 21.06
N ILE A 33 37.24 36.77 20.30
CA ILE A 33 37.30 35.37 19.86
C ILE A 33 38.54 34.77 20.51
N PHE A 34 38.43 33.54 21.01
CA PHE A 34 39.47 32.83 21.75
C PHE A 34 39.67 31.46 21.13
N ILE A 35 40.94 31.12 20.89
CA ILE A 35 41.36 29.79 20.47
C ILE A 35 42.10 29.14 21.63
N ALA A 36 41.49 28.14 22.25
CA ALA A 36 42.02 27.44 23.44
C ALA A 36 42.60 28.41 24.50
N GLY A 37 41.82 29.44 24.86
CA GLY A 37 42.20 30.45 25.86
C GLY A 37 43.07 31.61 25.34
N THR A 38 43.59 31.54 24.11
CA THR A 38 44.33 32.64 23.47
C THR A 38 43.37 33.60 22.77
N GLU A 39 43.26 34.84 23.22
CA GLU A 39 42.43 35.86 22.56
C GLU A 39 43.05 36.32 21.23
N ILE A 40 42.22 36.46 20.21
CA ILE A 40 42.63 36.97 18.90
C ILE A 40 42.72 38.50 18.95
N THR A 41 43.85 39.03 18.50
CA THR A 41 44.15 40.46 18.38
C THR A 41 44.61 40.82 16.97
N ASP A 42 44.63 42.12 16.64
CA ASP A 42 45.24 42.63 15.39
C ASP A 42 46.71 42.23 15.20
N GLU A 43 47.41 41.93 16.28
CA GLU A 43 48.81 41.48 16.27
C GLU A 43 48.95 39.99 15.91
N ASN A 44 47.98 39.13 16.27
CA ASN A 44 48.10 37.67 16.09
C ASN A 44 47.12 37.08 15.06
N CYS A 45 46.12 37.84 14.59
CA CYS A 45 45.02 37.31 13.78
C CYS A 45 45.47 36.63 12.49
N SER A 46 46.61 37.06 11.93
CA SER A 46 47.14 36.43 10.72
C SER A 46 47.57 34.98 10.95
N ASN A 47 48.01 34.57 12.15
CA ASN A 47 48.41 33.20 12.47
C ASN A 47 48.37 32.98 13.99
N ILE A 48 47.32 32.32 14.47
CA ILE A 48 47.14 32.04 15.90
C ILE A 48 47.88 30.77 16.26
N THR A 49 48.71 30.84 17.30
CA THR A 49 49.53 29.71 17.77
C THR A 49 49.46 29.62 19.29
N ASN A 50 49.27 28.41 19.81
CA ASN A 50 49.44 28.08 21.23
C ASN A 50 49.70 26.56 21.36
N GLU A 51 49.93 26.08 22.58
CA GLU A 51 50.28 24.68 22.84
C GLU A 51 49.15 23.67 22.54
N PHE A 52 47.91 24.13 22.39
CA PHE A 52 46.74 23.29 22.13
C PHE A 52 46.52 23.05 20.63
N ILE A 53 47.04 23.93 19.76
CA ILE A 53 47.04 23.74 18.31
C ILE A 53 48.19 22.79 17.96
N LYS A 54 47.86 21.53 17.66
CA LYS A 54 48.83 20.45 17.39
C LYS A 54 49.28 20.43 15.95
N GLU A 55 48.36 20.71 15.03
CA GLU A 55 48.57 20.62 13.59
C GLU A 55 47.79 21.70 12.87
N GLY A 56 48.16 21.93 11.60
CA GLY A 56 47.50 22.88 10.71
C GLY A 56 47.69 24.34 11.07
N ARG A 57 46.82 25.17 10.49
CA ARG A 57 46.88 26.63 10.60
C ARG A 57 45.53 27.20 11.01
N VAL A 58 45.56 28.10 11.98
CA VAL A 58 44.40 28.86 12.45
C VAL A 58 44.65 30.35 12.22
N SER A 59 43.72 31.05 11.56
CA SER A 59 43.83 32.49 11.31
C SER A 59 42.47 33.16 11.29
N TYR A 60 42.43 34.46 11.59
CA TYR A 60 41.22 35.28 11.59
C TYR A 60 41.41 36.51 10.70
N ASP A 61 40.48 36.74 9.78
CA ASP A 61 40.37 37.97 9.02
C ASP A 61 39.31 38.88 9.67
N PRO A 62 39.70 40.00 10.31
CA PRO A 62 38.78 40.91 10.97
C PRO A 62 37.93 41.74 9.99
N VAL A 63 38.30 41.82 8.70
CA VAL A 63 37.53 42.55 7.68
C VAL A 63 36.34 41.73 7.21
N THR A 64 36.52 40.41 7.08
CA THR A 64 35.47 39.48 6.64
C THR A 64 34.86 38.68 7.79
N GLU A 65 35.25 38.96 9.03
CA GLU A 65 34.82 38.25 10.25
C GLU A 65 34.96 36.73 10.12
N THR A 66 36.07 36.27 9.53
CA THR A 66 36.28 34.88 9.13
C THR A 66 37.43 34.23 9.90
N LEU A 67 37.10 33.28 10.78
CA LEU A 67 38.04 32.33 11.36
C LEU A 67 38.25 31.18 10.38
N THR A 68 39.49 30.94 9.95
CA THR A 68 39.85 29.84 9.06
C THR A 68 40.56 28.74 9.83
N LEU A 69 40.08 27.51 9.69
CA LEU A 69 40.74 26.28 10.12
C LEU A 69 41.25 25.57 8.86
N ASP A 70 42.58 25.39 8.76
CA ASP A 70 43.24 24.76 7.62
C ASP A 70 44.05 23.57 8.10
N ASN A 71 43.49 22.37 7.91
CA ASN A 71 44.00 21.10 8.41
C ASN A 71 44.33 21.14 9.92
N ALA A 72 43.54 21.88 10.69
CA ALA A 72 43.85 22.25 12.06
C ALA A 72 43.37 21.20 13.07
N THR A 73 44.26 20.82 13.98
CA THR A 73 43.95 19.94 15.13
C THR A 73 44.13 20.71 16.42
N ILE A 74 43.05 20.91 17.19
CA ILE A 74 43.07 21.61 18.49
C ILE A 74 42.59 20.66 19.58
N GLU A 75 43.46 20.39 20.55
CA GLU A 75 43.19 19.44 21.63
C GLU A 75 43.15 20.13 22.99
N CYS A 76 42.00 20.11 23.67
CA CYS A 76 41.80 20.68 25.00
C CYS A 76 41.52 19.56 26.02
N SER A 77 42.25 19.53 27.14
CA SER A 77 42.15 18.47 28.16
C SER A 77 42.13 19.01 29.61
N GLU A 78 41.70 18.16 30.55
CA GLU A 78 41.50 18.46 31.98
C GLU A 78 42.71 19.07 32.71
N GLU A 79 43.93 18.87 32.21
CA GLU A 79 45.16 19.35 32.84
C GLU A 79 45.21 20.89 32.96
N TYR A 80 44.39 21.62 32.19
CA TYR A 80 44.47 23.07 32.04
C TYR A 80 43.21 23.86 32.48
N GLY A 81 42.21 23.20 33.10
CA GLY A 81 40.94 23.84 33.48
C GLY A 81 39.98 24.02 32.29
N ALA A 82 38.80 24.63 32.51
CA ALA A 82 37.68 24.69 31.55
C ALA A 82 37.94 25.53 30.28
N ILE A 83 38.80 25.01 29.41
CA ILE A 83 39.17 25.60 28.13
C ILE A 83 38.21 25.10 27.05
N ILE A 84 37.63 26.04 26.30
CA ILE A 84 36.82 25.78 25.11
C ILE A 84 37.72 26.02 23.90
N ALA A 85 37.69 25.11 22.92
CA ALA A 85 38.61 25.19 21.78
C ALA A 85 38.36 26.45 20.94
N ILE A 86 37.11 26.80 20.66
CA ILE A 86 36.71 28.06 20.02
C ILE A 86 35.62 28.73 20.86
N ARG A 87 35.93 29.90 21.42
CA ARG A 87 34.96 30.70 22.19
C ARG A 87 34.82 32.10 21.61
N PHE A 88 33.61 32.60 21.47
CA PHE A 88 33.34 33.95 20.94
C PHE A 88 32.21 34.64 21.71
N PHE A 89 32.39 35.91 22.04
CA PHE A 89 31.44 36.72 22.81
C PHE A 89 31.38 38.19 22.37
N LYS A 90 31.90 38.49 21.18
CA LYS A 90 31.85 39.82 20.56
C LYS A 90 31.71 39.68 19.05
N GLY A 91 30.99 40.62 18.43
CA GLY A 91 30.75 40.66 16.99
C GLY A 91 29.32 40.23 16.67
N ASP A 92 28.80 40.74 15.55
CA ASP A 92 27.44 40.43 15.11
C ASP A 92 27.40 39.11 14.33
N ASN A 93 28.48 38.79 13.59
CA ASN A 93 28.61 37.55 12.83
C ASN A 93 29.98 36.91 13.05
N LEU A 94 30.05 35.59 12.83
CA LEU A 94 31.30 34.85 12.73
C LEU A 94 31.18 33.77 11.66
N THR A 95 32.09 33.82 10.68
CA THR A 95 32.27 32.73 9.73
C THR A 95 33.43 31.83 10.19
N ILE A 96 33.18 30.54 10.35
CA ILE A 96 34.21 29.51 10.51
C ILE A 96 34.37 28.81 9.17
N ARG A 97 35.46 29.12 8.46
CA ARG A 97 35.78 28.54 7.16
C ARG A 97 36.69 27.34 7.34
N LEU A 98 36.27 26.19 6.80
CA LEU A 98 37.01 24.95 6.81
C LEU A 98 37.83 24.80 5.53
N ILE A 99 39.07 24.32 5.67
CA ILE A 99 39.93 23.84 4.59
C ILE A 99 40.52 22.51 5.03
N GLY A 100 40.33 21.46 4.24
CA GLY A 100 40.81 20.11 4.55
C GLY A 100 40.16 19.53 5.81
N ASP A 101 40.91 18.70 6.53
CA ASP A 101 40.41 17.95 7.69
C ASP A 101 40.73 18.64 9.00
N ASN A 102 39.71 19.08 9.74
CA ASN A 102 39.87 19.83 10.98
C ASN A 102 39.31 19.03 12.16
N THR A 103 39.99 19.05 13.29
CA THR A 103 39.61 18.30 14.50
C THR A 103 39.68 19.19 15.74
N LEU A 104 38.62 19.20 16.53
CA LEU A 104 38.57 19.83 17.85
C LEU A 104 38.17 18.79 18.90
N THR A 105 39.00 18.62 19.93
CA THR A 105 38.68 17.76 21.08
C THR A 105 38.62 18.56 22.38
N ALA A 106 37.66 18.24 23.24
CA ALA A 106 37.41 18.94 24.50
C ALA A 106 36.97 17.97 25.60
N HIS A 107 37.94 17.40 26.33
CA HIS A 107 37.69 16.44 27.41
C HIS A 107 37.73 17.09 28.80
N GLY A 108 36.69 16.85 29.60
CA GLY A 108 36.49 17.40 30.93
C GLY A 108 35.05 17.81 31.21
N LYS A 109 34.66 17.85 32.50
CA LYS A 109 33.29 18.17 32.91
C LYS A 109 32.84 19.55 32.39
N ASN A 110 31.86 19.56 31.48
CA ASN A 110 31.27 20.73 30.79
C ASN A 110 32.13 21.37 29.68
N TYR A 111 33.06 20.63 29.07
CA TYR A 111 33.94 21.18 28.03
C TYR A 111 33.26 21.09 26.67
N ARG A 112 33.30 22.20 25.92
CA ARG A 112 32.69 22.35 24.61
C ARG A 112 33.78 22.56 23.57
N CYS A 113 33.61 22.06 22.36
CA CYS A 113 34.52 22.39 21.27
C CYS A 113 34.29 23.82 20.79
N ILE A 114 33.03 24.20 20.57
CA ILE A 114 32.65 25.53 20.07
C ILE A 114 31.55 26.10 20.95
N TYR A 115 31.74 27.33 21.44
CA TYR A 115 30.74 28.04 22.25
C TYR A 115 30.71 29.54 21.99
N GLY A 116 29.52 30.11 21.84
CA GLY A 116 29.32 31.55 21.91
C GLY A 116 27.87 31.98 22.06
N SER A 117 27.64 33.27 22.31
CA SER A 117 26.33 33.76 22.75
C SER A 117 25.88 35.12 22.19
N VAL A 118 26.60 35.70 21.22
CA VAL A 118 26.29 37.05 20.70
C VAL A 118 26.33 37.19 19.18
N SER A 119 26.75 36.15 18.46
CA SER A 119 27.00 36.23 17.02
C SER A 119 26.21 35.18 16.27
N ASP A 120 25.66 35.55 15.12
CA ASP A 120 25.23 34.56 14.12
C ASP A 120 26.47 33.83 13.59
N VAL A 121 26.43 32.50 13.56
CA VAL A 121 27.57 31.67 13.18
C VAL A 121 27.28 30.96 11.88
N THR A 122 28.22 31.03 10.94
CA THR A 122 28.23 30.20 9.73
C THR A 122 29.48 29.33 9.71
N ILE A 123 29.31 28.02 9.75
CA ILE A 123 30.39 27.07 9.45
C ILE A 123 30.27 26.70 7.98
N GLN A 124 31.27 27.05 7.18
CA GLN A 124 31.24 26.85 5.74
C GLN A 124 32.48 26.14 5.23
N GLY A 125 32.29 25.37 4.16
CA GLY A 125 33.36 24.72 3.42
C GLY A 125 32.80 24.13 2.13
N THR A 126 33.55 23.21 1.54
CA THR A 126 33.06 22.31 0.51
C THR A 126 32.82 20.92 1.12
N LYS A 127 32.15 20.04 0.37
CA LYS A 127 31.89 18.65 0.80
C LYS A 127 33.16 17.82 1.07
N GLU A 128 34.33 18.31 0.66
CA GLU A 128 35.62 17.68 0.90
C GLU A 128 36.31 18.27 2.14
N ASP A 129 35.78 19.36 2.70
CA ASP A 129 36.27 19.99 3.93
C ASP A 129 35.47 19.47 5.12
N SER A 130 36.18 19.03 6.16
CA SER A 130 35.58 18.34 7.29
C SER A 130 35.90 19.01 8.63
N LEU A 131 34.98 18.89 9.57
CA LEU A 131 35.16 19.26 10.97
C LEU A 131 34.69 18.12 11.87
N THR A 132 35.64 17.54 12.63
CA THR A 132 35.37 16.53 13.64
C THR A 132 35.41 17.17 15.03
N LEU A 133 34.34 17.00 15.79
CA LEU A 133 34.19 17.52 17.14
C LEU A 133 33.97 16.36 18.13
N GLU A 134 34.82 16.28 19.16
CA GLU A 134 34.64 15.32 20.26
C GLU A 134 34.68 16.04 21.61
N SER A 135 33.63 15.88 22.41
CA SER A 135 33.50 16.60 23.69
C SER A 135 32.82 15.78 24.79
N ASP A 136 33.14 16.11 26.04
CA ASP A 136 32.41 15.59 27.21
C ASP A 136 31.18 16.46 27.58
N GLY A 137 31.14 17.72 27.16
CA GLY A 137 29.99 18.62 27.23
C GLY A 137 29.31 18.82 25.87
N ASP A 138 28.43 19.83 25.76
CA ASP A 138 27.83 20.18 24.47
C ASP A 138 28.93 20.44 23.43
N SER A 139 28.82 19.87 22.23
CA SER A 139 29.94 19.94 21.30
C SER A 139 30.06 21.29 20.61
N LEU A 140 28.96 21.73 20.01
CA LEU A 140 28.83 23.00 19.32
C LEU A 140 27.58 23.70 19.84
N GLN A 141 27.76 24.84 20.51
CA GLN A 141 26.65 25.60 21.07
C GLN A 141 26.73 27.09 20.70
N VAL A 142 25.62 27.61 20.17
CA VAL A 142 25.38 29.03 19.89
C VAL A 142 24.13 29.43 20.66
N ASP A 143 24.28 30.35 21.61
CA ASP A 143 23.17 30.88 22.39
C ASP A 143 22.67 32.20 21.78
N GLN A 144 21.36 32.41 21.82
CA GLN A 144 20.61 33.61 21.41
C GLN A 144 20.74 34.02 19.93
N ASN A 145 21.39 33.21 19.10
CA ASN A 145 21.73 33.54 17.72
C ASN A 145 21.61 32.32 16.80
N ASN A 146 21.68 32.55 15.50
CA ASN A 146 21.51 31.53 14.48
C ASN A 146 22.81 30.77 14.21
N LEU A 147 22.67 29.51 13.83
CA LEU A 147 23.75 28.66 13.37
C LEU A 147 23.43 28.14 11.97
N THR A 148 24.35 28.35 11.04
CA THR A 148 24.30 27.83 9.68
C THR A 148 25.48 26.89 9.43
N ILE A 149 25.19 25.72 8.87
CA ILE A 149 26.17 24.76 8.36
C ILE A 149 25.99 24.71 6.84
N ASP A 150 27.02 25.12 6.11
CA ASP A 150 26.95 25.40 4.68
C ASP A 150 27.98 24.58 3.90
N GLY A 151 27.50 23.53 3.23
CA GLY A 151 28.24 22.80 2.20
C GLY A 151 29.40 21.92 2.67
N CYS A 152 29.58 21.69 3.98
CA CYS A 152 30.69 20.93 4.54
C CYS A 152 30.27 19.64 5.28
N THR A 153 31.25 18.80 5.61
CA THR A 153 31.04 17.60 6.43
C THR A 153 31.32 17.88 7.90
N ILE A 154 30.38 17.56 8.79
CA ILE A 154 30.57 17.72 10.24
C ILE A 154 30.29 16.40 10.97
N ASN A 155 31.25 15.94 11.77
CA ASN A 155 31.13 14.76 12.62
C ASN A 155 31.20 15.17 14.08
N VAL A 156 30.17 14.86 14.86
CA VAL A 156 30.07 15.25 16.27
C VAL A 156 29.91 14.02 17.15
N THR A 157 30.71 13.97 18.21
CA THR A 157 30.55 13.04 19.34
C THR A 157 30.51 13.83 20.64
N SER A 158 29.41 13.73 21.39
CA SER A 158 29.24 14.32 22.71
C SER A 158 28.90 13.25 23.75
N HIS A 159 29.78 13.05 24.73
CA HIS A 159 29.71 11.91 25.63
C HIS A 159 28.69 12.05 26.76
N ASN A 160 28.39 13.27 27.23
CA ASN A 160 27.47 13.47 28.37
C ASN A 160 26.39 14.54 28.15
N TRP A 161 26.38 15.26 27.04
CA TRP A 161 25.47 16.39 26.77
C TRP A 161 25.02 16.40 25.30
N GLY A 162 24.60 17.56 24.77
CA GLY A 162 24.09 17.70 23.41
C GLY A 162 25.16 17.74 22.32
N GLY A 163 24.72 17.58 21.07
CA GLY A 163 25.57 17.68 19.88
C GLY A 163 25.72 19.11 19.40
N ILE A 164 24.83 19.52 18.49
CA ILE A 164 24.80 20.83 17.83
C ILE A 164 23.57 21.60 18.32
N GLN A 165 23.81 22.74 18.98
CA GLN A 165 22.79 23.48 19.72
C GLN A 165 22.74 24.95 19.29
N ALA A 166 21.60 25.40 18.76
CA ALA A 166 21.28 26.80 18.53
C ALA A 166 20.13 27.23 19.47
N TRP A 167 20.47 27.51 20.74
CA TRP A 167 19.50 27.96 21.74
C TRP A 167 19.11 29.41 21.48
N GLY A 168 17.83 29.76 21.57
CA GLY A 168 17.29 31.07 21.27
C GLY A 168 17.37 31.49 19.80
N GLY A 169 17.85 30.62 18.90
CA GLY A 169 18.03 30.90 17.47
C GLY A 169 17.56 29.75 16.57
N THR A 170 17.90 29.85 15.29
CA THR A 170 17.59 28.82 14.29
C THR A 170 18.83 28.01 13.91
N LEU A 171 18.61 26.76 13.51
CA LEU A 171 19.63 25.90 12.90
C LEU A 171 19.32 25.70 11.42
N SER A 172 20.26 26.08 10.55
CA SER A 172 20.16 25.88 9.10
C SER A 172 21.28 24.95 8.62
N ILE A 173 20.92 23.88 7.91
CA ILE A 173 21.85 22.92 7.30
C ILE A 173 21.57 22.91 5.80
N GLN A 174 22.54 23.33 4.99
CA GLN A 174 22.28 23.67 3.59
C GLN A 174 23.42 23.35 2.62
N ASN A 175 23.09 23.43 1.32
CA ASN A 175 24.04 23.42 0.19
C ASN A 175 24.94 22.18 0.10
N GLY A 176 24.40 21.00 0.42
CA GLY A 176 25.17 19.75 0.37
C GLY A 176 25.96 19.47 1.65
N ALA A 177 25.60 20.10 2.76
CA ALA A 177 26.16 19.75 4.06
C ALA A 177 25.81 18.30 4.42
N ASP A 178 26.78 17.59 5.00
CA ASP A 178 26.64 16.21 5.46
C ASP A 178 27.02 16.11 6.94
N ILE A 179 26.03 15.96 7.81
CA ILE A 179 26.25 15.97 9.25
C ILE A 179 25.94 14.61 9.88
N THR A 180 26.85 14.17 10.74
CA THR A 180 26.66 13.01 11.62
C THR A 180 26.86 13.45 13.07
N VAL A 181 25.86 13.20 13.92
CA VAL A 181 25.87 13.62 15.32
C VAL A 181 25.50 12.45 16.23
N ASN A 182 26.42 12.08 17.12
CA ASN A 182 26.18 11.14 18.20
C ASN A 182 26.31 11.89 19.52
N SER A 183 25.24 11.93 20.31
CA SER A 183 25.20 12.65 21.57
C SER A 183 24.56 11.82 22.68
N TYR A 184 24.88 12.16 23.93
CA TYR A 184 24.10 11.68 25.05
C TYR A 184 22.74 12.37 25.08
N GLU A 185 22.68 13.69 25.11
CA GLU A 185 21.41 14.43 25.08
C GLU A 185 21.02 14.82 23.64
N LEU A 186 20.28 15.94 23.48
CA LEU A 186 19.75 16.40 22.20
C LEU A 186 20.83 16.50 21.12
N SER A 187 20.64 15.86 19.98
CA SER A 187 21.65 15.86 18.91
C SER A 187 21.62 17.16 18.10
N LEU A 188 20.43 17.57 17.64
CA LEU A 188 20.25 18.80 16.87
C LEU A 188 19.19 19.68 17.52
N VAL A 189 19.55 20.92 17.83
CA VAL A 189 18.63 21.91 18.37
C VAL A 189 18.68 23.18 17.55
N GLY A 190 17.51 23.65 17.14
CA GLY A 190 17.26 25.02 16.72
C GLY A 190 15.98 25.48 17.42
N GLU A 191 16.12 26.19 18.53
CA GLU A 191 15.00 26.50 19.43
C GLU A 191 13.85 27.18 18.67
N ASN A 192 14.17 28.17 17.83
CA ASN A 192 13.21 28.93 17.04
C ASN A 192 13.01 28.38 15.61
N GLY A 193 13.59 27.23 15.30
CA GLY A 193 13.35 26.51 14.05
C GLY A 193 14.58 25.77 13.53
N ILE A 194 14.31 24.74 12.73
CA ILE A 194 15.34 23.98 12.00
C ILE A 194 14.98 23.94 10.52
N THR A 195 15.94 24.25 9.66
CA THR A 195 15.82 24.08 8.21
C THR A 195 16.93 23.17 7.70
N ILE A 196 16.57 22.12 6.97
CA ILE A 196 17.51 21.21 6.30
C ILE A 196 17.17 21.20 4.81
N THR A 197 18.05 21.73 3.98
CA THR A 197 17.82 21.88 2.53
C THR A 197 19.00 21.34 1.74
N ASP A 198 18.75 20.53 0.71
CA ASP A 198 19.78 19.96 -0.15
C ASP A 198 20.91 19.27 0.63
N SER A 199 20.61 18.62 1.76
CA SER A 199 21.61 18.17 2.75
C SER A 199 21.26 16.83 3.41
N THR A 200 22.22 16.26 4.13
CA THR A 200 22.04 15.03 4.90
C THR A 200 22.29 15.28 6.39
N ALA A 201 21.44 14.69 7.23
CA ALA A 201 21.59 14.76 8.68
C ALA A 201 21.31 13.40 9.33
N ASP A 202 22.32 12.83 9.96
CA ASP A 202 22.25 11.60 10.75
C ASP A 202 22.47 11.93 12.23
N ALA A 203 21.41 11.85 13.03
CA ALA A 203 21.40 12.27 14.42
C ALA A 203 20.99 11.10 15.34
N VAL A 204 21.80 10.85 16.36
CA VAL A 204 21.59 9.80 17.36
C VAL A 204 21.76 10.37 18.76
N ALA A 205 20.70 10.26 19.58
CA ALA A 205 20.69 10.62 20.99
C ALA A 205 20.52 9.37 21.86
N SER A 206 21.37 9.20 22.88
CA SER A 206 21.42 7.98 23.70
C SER A 206 20.87 8.13 25.12
N GLY A 207 20.61 9.35 25.55
CA GLY A 207 20.14 9.74 26.87
C GLY A 207 18.65 9.52 27.07
N GLU A 208 18.26 9.54 28.33
CA GLU A 208 16.86 9.46 28.76
C GLU A 208 16.18 10.84 28.62
N GLU A 209 14.86 10.87 28.45
CA GLU A 209 14.04 12.09 28.53
C GLU A 209 14.46 13.23 27.59
N CYS A 210 15.05 12.91 26.44
CA CYS A 210 15.46 13.90 25.44
C CYS A 210 14.95 13.55 24.03
N ASN A 211 14.72 14.59 23.24
CA ASN A 211 14.46 14.48 21.80
C ASN A 211 15.80 14.39 21.06
N THR A 212 15.84 13.67 19.94
CA THR A 212 17.05 13.64 19.10
C THR A 212 17.19 14.93 18.29
N ILE A 213 16.10 15.37 17.65
CA ILE A 213 15.99 16.64 16.93
C ILE A 213 14.88 17.47 17.58
N ASN A 214 15.19 18.72 17.96
CA ASN A 214 14.28 19.54 18.74
C ASN A 214 14.19 21.00 18.25
N SER A 215 12.95 21.44 18.01
CA SER A 215 12.58 22.87 17.95
C SER A 215 11.46 23.19 18.94
N ASN A 216 11.82 23.77 20.10
CA ASN A 216 10.89 24.04 21.21
C ASN A 216 9.96 25.24 20.98
N SER A 217 10.26 26.10 20.02
CA SER A 217 9.54 27.36 19.78
C SER A 217 9.31 27.64 18.29
N GLY A 218 9.62 26.69 17.39
CA GLY A 218 9.60 26.92 15.95
C GLY A 218 9.19 25.71 15.11
N ASN A 219 9.38 25.88 13.80
CA ASN A 219 9.07 24.86 12.79
C ASN A 219 10.30 24.02 12.45
N ILE A 220 10.07 22.78 12.02
CA ILE A 220 11.08 21.98 11.32
C ILE A 220 10.70 21.88 9.85
N THR A 221 11.62 22.27 8.97
CA THR A 221 11.43 22.22 7.51
C THR A 221 12.54 21.43 6.83
N ILE A 222 12.18 20.42 6.05
CA ILE A 222 13.10 19.51 5.38
C ILE A 222 12.78 19.49 3.88
N ARG A 223 13.76 19.83 3.04
CA ARG A 223 13.62 19.96 1.57
C ARG A 223 14.75 19.25 0.85
N ASN A 224 14.43 18.39 -0.12
CA ASN A 224 15.42 17.65 -0.92
C ASN A 224 16.57 17.08 -0.07
N SER A 225 16.21 16.49 1.08
CA SER A 225 17.17 16.13 2.12
C SER A 225 16.89 14.74 2.68
N ILE A 226 17.92 14.13 3.26
CA ILE A 226 17.83 12.84 3.95
C ILE A 226 18.11 13.07 5.43
N VAL A 227 17.14 12.77 6.29
CA VAL A 227 17.25 12.96 7.74
C VAL A 227 16.99 11.64 8.44
N ARG A 228 17.93 11.22 9.30
CA ARG A 228 17.77 10.09 10.22
C ARG A 228 17.89 10.61 11.65
N ALA A 229 16.90 10.36 12.47
CA ALA A 229 16.84 10.74 13.88
C ALA A 229 16.53 9.49 14.72
N ILE A 230 17.47 9.10 15.58
CA ILE A 230 17.36 7.91 16.42
C ILE A 230 17.50 8.29 17.89
N GLY A 231 16.49 8.01 18.70
CA GLY A 231 16.56 8.03 20.16
C GLY A 231 16.72 6.60 20.68
N THR A 232 17.86 6.24 21.24
CA THR A 232 18.15 4.83 21.57
C THR A 232 17.68 4.40 22.96
N SER A 233 17.42 5.35 23.86
CA SER A 233 16.93 5.07 25.22
C SER A 233 15.47 4.61 25.24
N GLU A 234 15.13 3.67 26.14
CA GLU A 234 13.75 3.25 26.40
C GLU A 234 12.89 4.37 27.02
N LEU A 235 13.51 5.41 27.57
CA LEU A 235 12.86 6.60 28.11
C LEU A 235 13.05 7.83 27.21
N ALA A 236 13.52 7.63 25.97
CA ALA A 236 13.67 8.73 25.01
C ALA A 236 12.32 9.44 24.78
N TYR A 237 12.36 10.75 24.66
CA TYR A 237 11.23 11.54 24.17
C TYR A 237 11.05 11.33 22.65
N PRO A 238 10.12 12.03 21.98
CA PRO A 238 9.98 11.88 20.54
C PRO A 238 11.30 12.11 19.80
N ALA A 239 11.65 11.27 18.81
CA ALA A 239 12.91 11.42 18.08
C ALA A 239 12.98 12.77 17.35
N VAL A 240 11.87 13.21 16.76
CA VAL A 240 11.73 14.55 16.17
C VAL A 240 10.58 15.29 16.84
N TYR A 241 10.87 16.51 17.32
CA TYR A 241 9.88 17.39 17.93
C TYR A 241 9.93 18.82 17.38
N ALA A 242 8.75 19.38 17.09
CA ALA A 242 8.59 20.79 16.71
C ALA A 242 7.33 21.39 17.36
N TRP A 243 7.48 22.55 17.98
CA TRP A 243 6.36 23.26 18.61
C TRP A 243 5.34 23.76 17.59
N GLU A 244 5.76 24.45 16.53
CA GLU A 244 4.80 25.07 15.60
C GLU A 244 4.31 24.12 14.49
N GLY A 245 5.20 23.34 13.90
CA GLY A 245 4.83 22.49 12.77
C GLY A 245 6.02 21.82 12.09
N ILE A 246 5.71 20.82 11.26
CA ILE A 246 6.71 20.06 10.50
C ILE A 246 6.33 20.05 9.02
N THR A 247 7.25 20.47 8.15
CA THR A 247 7.08 20.39 6.69
C THR A 247 8.20 19.55 6.09
N VAL A 248 7.83 18.52 5.33
CA VAL A 248 8.76 17.66 4.60
C VAL A 248 8.37 17.63 3.13
N GLU A 249 9.22 18.14 2.25
CA GLU A 249 8.89 18.31 0.84
C GLU A 249 10.06 18.05 -0.12
N ASN A 250 9.76 18.02 -1.42
CA ASN A 250 10.72 17.94 -2.51
C ASN A 250 11.64 16.71 -2.45
N ASN A 251 11.09 15.49 -2.53
CA ASN A 251 11.87 14.24 -2.54
C ASN A 251 12.72 14.03 -1.27
N SER A 252 12.22 14.50 -0.12
CA SER A 252 12.90 14.29 1.15
C SER A 252 12.60 12.91 1.72
N THR A 253 13.54 12.39 2.51
CA THR A 253 13.37 11.15 3.28
C THR A 253 13.64 11.43 4.75
N VAL A 254 12.67 11.12 5.62
CA VAL A 254 12.84 11.24 7.09
C VAL A 254 12.58 9.90 7.74
N THR A 255 13.59 9.44 8.50
CA THR A 255 13.49 8.28 9.38
C THR A 255 13.60 8.76 10.82
N ALA A 256 12.53 8.62 11.60
CA ALA A 256 12.46 9.02 12.99
C ALA A 256 12.09 7.81 13.85
N GLU A 257 13.07 7.29 14.61
CA GLU A 257 12.94 6.09 15.41
C GLU A 257 13.24 6.41 16.88
N SER A 258 12.29 6.15 17.76
CA SER A 258 12.50 6.25 19.21
C SER A 258 12.30 4.88 19.85
N SER A 259 13.35 4.39 20.52
CA SER A 259 13.27 3.25 21.44
C SER A 259 12.43 3.56 22.68
N GLY A 260 12.06 4.83 22.89
CA GLY A 260 11.16 5.29 23.94
C GLY A 260 9.82 5.71 23.36
N MET A 261 9.49 7.00 23.43
CA MET A 261 8.18 7.56 23.11
C MET A 261 7.81 7.48 21.62
N ARG A 262 7.62 8.62 20.94
CA ARG A 262 7.09 8.69 19.57
C ARG A 262 8.23 8.79 18.56
N GLY A 263 8.00 8.44 17.31
CA GLY A 263 8.94 8.80 16.25
C GLY A 263 8.91 10.31 16.02
N ILE A 264 7.72 10.84 15.74
CA ILE A 264 7.52 12.27 15.43
C ILE A 264 6.41 12.84 16.31
N PHE A 265 6.62 14.05 16.82
CA PHE A 265 5.59 14.83 17.50
C PHE A 265 5.64 16.31 17.11
N THR A 266 4.48 16.89 16.81
CA THR A 266 4.33 18.35 16.73
C THR A 266 3.04 18.82 17.37
N ASP A 267 3.10 19.96 18.07
CA ASP A 267 1.95 20.62 18.67
C ASP A 267 1.10 21.38 17.63
N GLY A 268 1.58 21.52 16.39
CA GLY A 268 0.81 22.07 15.28
C GLY A 268 0.52 21.06 14.17
N SER A 269 0.73 21.51 12.94
CA SER A 269 0.42 20.75 11.73
C SER A 269 1.66 20.08 11.12
N MET A 270 1.47 18.91 10.51
CA MET A 270 2.50 18.23 9.71
C MET A 270 2.05 18.12 8.25
N THR A 271 2.92 18.53 7.33
CA THR A 271 2.73 18.39 5.87
C THR A 271 3.85 17.58 5.25
N VAL A 272 3.48 16.59 4.43
CA VAL A 272 4.40 15.73 3.68
C VAL A 272 4.03 15.80 2.20
N SER A 273 4.91 16.31 1.35
CA SER A 273 4.67 16.46 -0.08
C SER A 273 5.79 15.88 -0.93
N GLY A 274 5.47 14.98 -1.88
CA GLY A 274 6.47 14.34 -2.74
C GLY A 274 7.61 13.67 -1.97
N SER A 275 7.37 13.12 -0.77
CA SER A 275 8.41 12.72 0.18
C SER A 275 8.10 11.41 0.90
N THR A 276 9.09 10.86 1.61
CA THR A 276 8.98 9.58 2.35
C THR A 276 9.23 9.77 3.83
N ILE A 277 8.32 9.27 4.67
CA ILE A 277 8.41 9.31 6.14
C ILE A 277 8.32 7.89 6.71
N MET A 278 9.21 7.59 7.64
CA MET A 278 9.10 6.48 8.56
C MET A 278 9.18 7.00 10.01
N ALA A 279 8.11 6.82 10.78
CA ALA A 279 8.01 7.30 12.17
C ALA A 279 7.67 6.13 13.10
N THR A 280 8.58 5.77 13.99
CA THR A 280 8.43 4.61 14.89
C THR A 280 8.62 5.00 16.34
N GLY A 281 7.65 4.65 17.16
CA GLY A 281 7.72 4.70 18.63
C GLY A 281 7.44 3.33 19.23
N THR A 282 8.20 2.93 20.25
CA THR A 282 8.10 1.58 20.84
C THR A 282 7.21 1.55 22.09
N THR A 283 7.04 2.67 22.78
CA THR A 283 6.22 2.75 24.01
C THR A 283 4.89 3.48 23.81
N TYR A 284 4.82 4.38 22.83
CA TYR A 284 3.67 5.25 22.54
C TYR A 284 3.26 5.17 21.06
N GLU A 285 2.66 6.24 20.52
CA GLU A 285 2.29 6.40 19.11
C GLU A 285 3.54 6.48 18.21
N GLY A 286 3.38 6.23 16.90
CA GLY A 286 4.46 6.46 15.94
C GLY A 286 4.59 7.94 15.56
N LEU A 287 3.46 8.60 15.33
CA LEU A 287 3.39 9.98 14.86
C LEU A 287 2.21 10.72 15.50
N VAL A 288 2.46 11.93 15.98
CA VAL A 288 1.40 12.84 16.42
C VAL A 288 1.58 14.21 15.77
N ALA A 289 0.54 14.70 15.10
CA ALA A 289 0.43 16.06 14.59
C ALA A 289 -0.90 16.64 15.10
N VAL A 290 -0.83 17.48 16.13
CA VAL A 290 -1.98 17.90 16.93
C VAL A 290 -3.12 18.48 16.10
N GLU A 291 -2.81 19.37 15.16
CA GLU A 291 -3.82 20.08 14.37
C GLU A 291 -4.20 19.33 13.09
N SER A 292 -3.22 19.02 12.24
CA SER A 292 -3.49 18.33 10.98
C SER A 292 -2.29 17.53 10.48
N LEU A 293 -2.58 16.43 9.81
CA LEU A 293 -1.63 15.66 9.02
C LEU A 293 -2.09 15.68 7.56
N THR A 294 -1.29 16.30 6.71
CA THR A 294 -1.49 16.33 5.26
C THR A 294 -0.40 15.50 4.57
N VAL A 295 -0.81 14.53 3.76
CA VAL A 295 0.08 13.65 2.99
C VAL A 295 -0.31 13.74 1.53
N ASP A 296 0.58 14.29 0.71
CA ASP A 296 0.36 14.62 -0.70
C ASP A 296 1.45 14.00 -1.58
N HIS A 297 1.08 13.17 -2.56
CA HIS A 297 2.02 12.44 -3.43
C HIS A 297 3.20 11.80 -2.67
N SER A 298 2.95 11.23 -1.50
CA SER A 298 3.98 10.85 -0.53
C SER A 298 3.78 9.45 0.04
N ASN A 299 4.85 8.92 0.63
CA ASN A 299 4.84 7.67 1.38
C ASN A 299 4.98 7.98 2.87
N LEU A 300 4.06 7.48 3.69
CA LEU A 300 4.14 7.62 5.15
C LEU A 300 3.89 6.28 5.81
N THR A 301 4.84 5.82 6.61
CA THR A 301 4.64 4.70 7.53
C THR A 301 4.83 5.18 8.96
N ALA A 302 3.78 5.05 9.77
CA ALA A 302 3.85 5.26 11.20
C ALA A 302 3.61 3.94 11.95
N SER A 303 4.38 3.72 13.01
CA SER A 303 4.33 2.51 13.81
C SER A 303 4.36 2.88 15.29
N GLY A 304 3.28 2.58 16.01
CA GLY A 304 3.27 2.65 17.47
C GLY A 304 3.71 1.33 18.10
N LYS A 305 3.59 1.26 19.43
CA LYS A 305 3.86 0.06 20.21
C LYS A 305 3.15 -1.19 19.64
N PRO A 306 3.89 -2.25 19.25
CA PRO A 306 3.30 -3.48 18.76
C PRO A 306 2.33 -4.11 19.76
N ASP A 307 1.23 -4.68 19.26
CA ASP A 307 0.25 -5.40 20.08
C ASP A 307 -0.44 -4.62 21.21
N ASP A 308 -0.31 -3.29 21.22
CA ASP A 308 -1.06 -2.38 22.11
C ASP A 308 -2.32 -1.80 21.43
N GLN A 309 -3.14 -1.09 22.22
CA GLN A 309 -4.30 -0.30 21.78
C GLN A 309 -3.94 1.17 21.49
N THR A 310 -2.70 1.58 21.74
CA THR A 310 -2.21 2.92 21.37
C THR A 310 -2.19 3.06 19.84
N PRO A 311 -2.86 4.09 19.26
CA PRO A 311 -2.87 4.30 17.82
C PRO A 311 -1.48 4.66 17.29
N ALA A 312 -1.20 4.32 16.04
CA ALA A 312 0.08 4.68 15.42
C ALA A 312 0.13 6.16 15.03
N ILE A 313 -1.01 6.71 14.62
CA ILE A 313 -1.16 8.11 14.22
C ILE A 313 -2.27 8.75 15.05
N ILE A 314 -1.99 9.92 15.62
CA ILE A 314 -3.01 10.81 16.19
C ILE A 314 -2.92 12.17 15.51
N THR A 315 -4.07 12.67 15.06
CA THR A 315 -4.22 14.03 14.53
C THR A 315 -5.65 14.52 14.68
N ASN A 316 -5.92 15.82 14.60
CA ASN A 316 -7.30 16.30 14.56
C ASN A 316 -7.90 16.24 13.13
N CYS A 317 -7.10 16.53 12.11
CA CYS A 317 -7.50 16.50 10.71
C CYS A 317 -6.54 15.64 9.87
N LEU A 318 -7.08 14.74 9.05
CA LEU A 318 -6.29 13.87 8.17
C LEU A 318 -6.64 14.10 6.71
N ASN A 319 -5.67 14.53 5.90
CA ASN A 319 -5.87 14.80 4.48
C ASN A 319 -4.86 14.01 3.64
N ILE A 320 -5.36 13.06 2.84
CA ILE A 320 -4.53 12.20 2.02
C ILE A 320 -4.84 12.45 0.54
N THR A 321 -3.82 12.81 -0.25
CA THR A 321 -3.93 13.04 -1.69
C THR A 321 -2.89 12.18 -2.41
N ALA A 322 -3.34 11.28 -3.28
CA ALA A 322 -2.48 10.46 -4.15
C ALA A 322 -1.26 9.85 -3.41
N SER A 323 -1.47 9.37 -2.18
CA SER A 323 -0.40 9.00 -1.26
C SER A 323 -0.60 7.62 -0.66
N ASP A 324 0.51 7.02 -0.26
CA ASP A 324 0.55 5.74 0.43
C ASP A 324 0.85 5.93 1.92
N MET A 325 -0.21 5.88 2.74
CA MET A 325 -0.14 5.98 4.19
C MET A 325 -0.42 4.63 4.86
N THR A 326 0.49 4.17 5.72
CA THR A 326 0.33 2.98 6.56
C THR A 326 0.47 3.34 8.04
N ALA A 327 -0.49 2.95 8.85
CA ALA A 327 -0.49 3.16 10.29
C ALA A 327 -0.59 1.79 11.02
N LYS A 328 0.55 1.27 11.48
CA LYS A 328 0.64 0.01 12.24
C LYS A 328 0.35 0.27 13.72
N GLY A 329 -0.89 -0.02 14.13
CA GLY A 329 -1.52 0.46 15.37
C GLY A 329 -2.81 1.23 15.12
N GLY A 330 -3.14 1.57 13.86
CA GLY A 330 -4.37 2.30 13.52
C GLY A 330 -4.24 3.82 13.65
N VAL A 331 -5.37 4.52 13.51
CA VAL A 331 -5.44 5.98 13.46
C VAL A 331 -6.54 6.46 14.42
N GLN A 332 -6.27 7.52 15.16
CA GLN A 332 -7.28 8.21 15.97
C GLN A 332 -7.38 9.69 15.59
N LEU A 333 -8.59 10.16 15.27
CA LEU A 333 -8.87 11.57 15.05
C LEU A 333 -9.45 12.22 16.31
N ARG A 334 -8.68 13.12 16.92
CA ARG A 334 -9.02 13.73 18.21
C ARG A 334 -8.42 15.13 18.30
N ASP A 335 -9.18 16.04 18.88
CA ASP A 335 -8.69 17.37 19.21
C ASP A 335 -7.73 17.27 20.41
N LEU A 336 -6.49 17.66 20.19
CA LEU A 336 -5.44 17.75 21.19
C LEU A 336 -5.11 19.20 21.57
N SER A 337 -5.66 20.18 20.83
CA SER A 337 -5.14 21.55 20.76
C SER A 337 -5.33 22.38 22.03
N GLY A 338 -6.12 21.91 23.01
CA GLY A 338 -6.38 22.62 24.27
C GLY A 338 -7.01 24.02 24.12
N GLY A 339 -7.21 24.48 22.89
CA GLY A 339 -7.60 25.83 22.49
C GLY A 339 -8.95 25.86 21.78
N ALA A 340 -9.10 26.76 20.80
CA ALA A 340 -10.33 26.85 20.02
C ALA A 340 -10.49 25.60 19.15
N ALA A 341 -11.60 24.89 19.32
CA ALA A 341 -11.85 23.62 18.64
C ALA A 341 -11.75 23.77 17.11
N ILE A 342 -10.82 23.04 16.51
CA ILE A 342 -10.72 22.87 15.06
C ILE A 342 -11.68 21.74 14.66
N GLU A 343 -12.55 21.99 13.68
CA GLU A 343 -13.48 20.95 13.21
C GLU A 343 -12.71 19.75 12.64
N ARG A 344 -12.90 18.57 13.24
CA ARG A 344 -12.28 17.32 12.80
C ARG A 344 -12.67 17.01 11.36
N SER A 345 -11.71 16.56 10.57
CA SER A 345 -11.96 16.17 9.19
C SER A 345 -11.08 15.01 8.75
N PHE A 346 -11.60 14.19 7.84
CA PHE A 346 -10.84 13.15 7.17
C PHE A 346 -11.22 13.13 5.69
N THR A 347 -10.23 13.28 4.81
CA THR A 347 -10.41 13.22 3.37
C THR A 347 -9.39 12.32 2.67
N ILE A 348 -9.84 11.64 1.62
CA ILE A 348 -8.99 10.89 0.69
C ILE A 348 -9.28 11.39 -0.72
N THR A 349 -8.23 11.76 -1.45
CA THR A 349 -8.30 12.23 -2.83
C THR A 349 -7.41 11.36 -3.71
N PRO A 350 -7.95 10.51 -4.60
CA PRO A 350 -7.15 9.76 -5.56
C PRO A 350 -6.51 10.71 -6.60
N ASP A 351 -5.45 10.24 -7.24
CA ASP A 351 -4.92 10.91 -8.45
C ASP A 351 -5.89 10.76 -9.63
N ASN A 352 -5.74 11.61 -10.64
CA ASN A 352 -6.62 11.64 -11.80
C ASN A 352 -6.58 10.30 -12.57
N GLY A 353 -7.72 9.61 -12.60
CA GLY A 353 -7.85 8.31 -13.26
C GLY A 353 -7.37 7.12 -12.43
N ALA A 354 -6.83 7.36 -11.23
CA ALA A 354 -6.46 6.33 -10.27
C ALA A 354 -7.62 6.01 -9.32
N LEU A 355 -7.47 4.92 -8.57
CA LEU A 355 -8.40 4.50 -7.52
C LEU A 355 -7.69 4.53 -6.16
N ALA A 356 -8.27 5.18 -5.16
CA ALA A 356 -7.74 5.18 -3.80
C ALA A 356 -8.34 4.02 -2.99
N GLU A 357 -7.48 3.11 -2.55
CA GLU A 357 -7.82 2.05 -1.62
C GLU A 357 -7.76 2.53 -0.17
N PHE A 358 -8.76 2.12 0.62
CA PHE A 358 -8.74 2.29 2.07
C PHE A 358 -9.04 0.93 2.72
N LYS A 359 -8.02 0.35 3.36
CA LYS A 359 -8.07 -0.95 4.05
C LYS A 359 -7.81 -0.79 5.55
N VAL A 360 -8.48 -1.62 6.33
CA VAL A 360 -8.45 -1.63 7.79
C VAL A 360 -8.40 -3.06 8.33
N ASP A 361 -7.78 -3.25 9.48
CA ASP A 361 -7.79 -4.50 10.25
C ASP A 361 -8.08 -4.17 11.72
N ASP A 362 -9.07 -4.84 12.33
CA ASP A 362 -9.47 -4.65 13.73
C ASP A 362 -8.67 -5.53 14.70
N SER A 363 -8.00 -6.55 14.17
CA SER A 363 -7.40 -7.62 14.96
C SER A 363 -5.88 -7.55 14.94
N ASN A 364 -5.30 -7.35 13.75
CA ASN A 364 -3.85 -7.45 13.54
C ASN A 364 -3.21 -6.08 13.37
N TRP A 365 -2.12 -5.87 14.10
CA TRP A 365 -1.29 -4.66 14.05
C TRP A 365 -0.62 -4.46 12.68
N ASP A 366 -0.29 -5.56 12.00
CA ASP A 366 0.44 -5.58 10.73
C ASP A 366 -0.47 -5.53 9.49
N GLY A 367 -1.80 -5.60 9.67
CA GLY A 367 -2.76 -5.63 8.58
C GLY A 367 -2.83 -6.97 7.84
N SER A 368 -2.35 -8.06 8.43
CA SER A 368 -2.36 -9.39 7.81
C SER A 368 -3.75 -9.93 7.42
N ALA A 369 -4.82 -9.38 8.01
CA ALA A 369 -6.21 -9.64 7.62
C ALA A 369 -6.95 -8.38 7.17
N ALA A 370 -6.22 -7.37 6.67
CA ALA A 370 -6.81 -6.10 6.27
C ALA A 370 -7.85 -6.27 5.15
N VAL A 371 -8.98 -5.58 5.30
CA VAL A 371 -10.11 -5.59 4.36
C VAL A 371 -10.49 -4.16 4.01
N HIS A 372 -11.21 -3.96 2.89
CA HIS A 372 -11.73 -2.64 2.56
C HIS A 372 -12.60 -2.07 3.69
N PHE A 373 -12.32 -0.82 4.09
CA PHE A 373 -13.15 -0.09 5.03
C PHE A 373 -14.57 -0.01 4.48
N LYS A 374 -15.53 -0.56 5.26
CA LYS A 374 -16.93 -0.76 4.86
C LYS A 374 -17.07 -1.50 3.52
N ALA A 375 -17.13 -2.83 3.58
CA ALA A 375 -17.24 -3.70 2.39
C ALA A 375 -18.46 -3.46 1.48
N ASP A 376 -19.43 -2.63 1.90
CA ASP A 376 -20.58 -2.17 1.13
C ASP A 376 -20.48 -0.72 0.63
N ALA A 377 -19.47 0.03 1.07
CA ALA A 377 -19.14 1.38 0.61
C ALA A 377 -18.07 1.35 -0.50
N GLU A 378 -17.99 2.44 -1.25
CA GLU A 378 -17.38 2.60 -2.58
C GLU A 378 -15.83 2.45 -2.65
N SER A 379 -15.17 1.93 -1.61
CA SER A 379 -13.72 1.62 -1.64
C SER A 379 -13.47 0.47 -2.62
N PRO A 380 -12.57 0.63 -3.62
CA PRO A 380 -11.64 1.76 -3.80
C PRO A 380 -12.27 2.98 -4.50
N TYR A 381 -11.97 4.19 -4.03
CA TYR A 381 -12.62 5.45 -4.44
C TYR A 381 -12.03 6.03 -5.74
N ASP A 382 -12.87 6.46 -6.67
CA ASP A 382 -12.49 7.11 -7.94
C ASP A 382 -12.60 8.65 -7.91
N ALA A 383 -13.02 9.21 -6.79
CA ALA A 383 -13.13 10.65 -6.55
C ALA A 383 -12.82 10.98 -5.09
N LYS A 384 -12.66 12.27 -4.79
CA LYS A 384 -12.50 12.76 -3.42
C LYS A 384 -13.67 12.31 -2.54
N VAL A 385 -13.35 11.75 -1.38
CA VAL A 385 -14.30 11.34 -0.35
C VAL A 385 -14.00 12.04 0.96
N SER A 386 -15.05 12.39 1.70
CA SER A 386 -15.00 12.90 3.07
C SER A 386 -15.76 11.97 4.00
N PHE A 387 -15.27 11.80 5.22
CA PHE A 387 -15.86 10.88 6.20
C PHE A 387 -16.65 11.64 7.28
N SER A 388 -17.76 11.07 7.69
CA SER A 388 -18.60 11.58 8.78
C SER A 388 -17.96 11.38 10.15
N ASP A 389 -18.43 12.10 11.17
CA ASP A 389 -17.97 11.93 12.56
C ASP A 389 -18.08 10.48 13.05
N GLU A 390 -19.17 9.79 12.69
CA GLU A 390 -19.38 8.39 13.07
C GLU A 390 -18.31 7.48 12.44
N GLU A 391 -17.93 7.73 11.19
CA GLU A 391 -16.85 7.00 10.51
C GLU A 391 -15.48 7.32 11.10
N MET A 392 -15.21 8.58 11.38
CA MET A 392 -13.97 9.00 12.03
C MET A 392 -13.84 8.38 13.43
N ASN A 393 -14.93 8.30 14.19
CA ASN A 393 -14.94 7.64 15.50
C ASN A 393 -14.75 6.12 15.39
N GLN A 394 -15.21 5.48 14.31
CA GLN A 394 -14.98 4.05 14.08
C GLN A 394 -13.49 3.72 13.86
N LEU A 395 -12.68 4.68 13.42
CA LEU A 395 -11.24 4.46 13.17
C LEU A 395 -10.49 4.01 14.42
N THR A 396 -10.94 4.42 15.61
CA THR A 396 -10.32 4.04 16.88
C THR A 396 -10.47 2.55 17.21
N THR A 397 -11.27 1.81 16.44
CA THR A 397 -11.46 0.36 16.62
C THR A 397 -10.49 -0.47 15.78
N TYR A 398 -9.81 0.14 14.81
CA TYR A 398 -8.87 -0.56 13.95
C TYR A 398 -7.45 -0.48 14.47
N ARG A 399 -6.73 -1.60 14.37
CA ARG A 399 -5.33 -1.75 14.75
C ARG A 399 -4.38 -1.62 13.57
N TYR A 400 -4.92 -1.48 12.37
CA TYR A 400 -4.18 -1.18 11.17
C TYR A 400 -5.04 -0.35 10.23
N VAL A 401 -4.41 0.64 9.61
CA VAL A 401 -5.01 1.45 8.55
C VAL A 401 -4.01 1.57 7.40
N ARG A 402 -4.47 1.30 6.18
CA ARG A 402 -3.73 1.54 4.94
C ARG A 402 -4.60 2.33 3.98
N ILE A 403 -4.08 3.46 3.52
CA ILE A 403 -4.70 4.29 2.48
C ILE A 403 -3.68 4.44 1.37
N GLY A 404 -4.02 4.05 0.14
CA GLY A 404 -3.06 4.00 -0.96
C GLY A 404 -3.69 3.92 -2.33
N GLU A 405 -2.89 3.72 -3.36
CA GLU A 405 -3.41 3.38 -4.69
C GLU A 405 -3.92 1.93 -4.72
N HIS A 406 -5.10 1.72 -5.31
CA HIS A 406 -5.65 0.39 -5.54
C HIS A 406 -5.01 -0.25 -6.77
N ILE A 407 -4.29 -1.35 -6.56
CA ILE A 407 -3.69 -2.12 -7.65
C ILE A 407 -4.67 -3.23 -8.07
N HIS A 408 -5.18 -3.14 -9.30
CA HIS A 408 -6.06 -4.17 -9.83
C HIS A 408 -5.30 -5.48 -10.09
N ALA A 409 -5.88 -6.59 -9.62
CA ALA A 409 -5.31 -7.93 -9.81
C ALA A 409 -6.41 -8.98 -10.10
N GLY A 410 -6.02 -10.05 -10.78
CA GLY A 410 -6.90 -11.19 -11.08
C GLY A 410 -7.80 -11.02 -12.32
N GLY A 411 -8.72 -11.96 -12.52
CA GLY A 411 -9.56 -11.99 -13.72
C GLY A 411 -8.80 -12.39 -14.99
N THR A 412 -9.50 -12.42 -16.12
CA THR A 412 -8.93 -12.72 -17.43
C THR A 412 -9.71 -11.91 -18.45
N ALA A 413 -9.03 -11.02 -19.17
CA ALA A 413 -9.63 -10.29 -20.28
C ALA A 413 -9.86 -11.23 -21.46
N THR A 414 -10.85 -10.92 -22.29
CA THR A 414 -11.16 -11.62 -23.55
C THR A 414 -11.14 -10.60 -24.68
N CYS A 415 -11.35 -11.04 -25.92
CA CYS A 415 -11.42 -10.16 -27.09
C CYS A 415 -12.61 -9.18 -27.09
N HIS A 416 -13.44 -9.17 -26.03
CA HIS A 416 -14.60 -8.31 -25.88
C HIS A 416 -14.73 -7.75 -24.46
N ASP A 417 -14.58 -8.60 -23.44
CA ASP A 417 -14.73 -8.21 -22.02
C ASP A 417 -13.35 -7.95 -21.39
N LYS A 418 -13.22 -6.85 -20.64
CA LYS A 418 -12.04 -6.54 -19.81
C LYS A 418 -11.88 -7.53 -18.65
N ALA A 419 -10.69 -7.56 -18.04
CA ALA A 419 -10.49 -8.33 -16.81
C ALA A 419 -11.32 -7.73 -15.66
N ILE A 420 -11.79 -8.58 -14.75
CA ILE A 420 -12.52 -8.15 -13.54
C ILE A 420 -11.60 -8.37 -12.35
N CYS A 421 -11.30 -7.30 -11.61
CA CYS A 421 -10.45 -7.35 -10.43
C CYS A 421 -11.05 -8.31 -9.39
N SER A 422 -10.26 -9.24 -8.88
CA SER A 422 -10.71 -10.19 -7.86
C SER A 422 -10.90 -9.57 -6.48
N ASP A 423 -10.30 -8.40 -6.25
CA ASP A 423 -10.39 -7.66 -4.98
C ASP A 423 -11.62 -6.72 -4.99
N CYS A 424 -11.61 -5.69 -5.85
CA CYS A 424 -12.70 -4.69 -5.88
C CYS A 424 -13.89 -5.05 -6.80
N GLY A 425 -13.75 -6.04 -7.68
CA GLY A 425 -14.81 -6.44 -8.62
C GLY A 425 -15.07 -5.48 -9.79
N ARG A 426 -14.27 -4.42 -9.97
CA ARG A 426 -14.36 -3.51 -11.13
C ARG A 426 -13.65 -4.09 -12.35
N GLU A 427 -14.11 -3.69 -13.54
CA GLU A 427 -13.42 -4.00 -14.81
C GLU A 427 -12.17 -3.15 -14.94
N TYR A 428 -11.08 -3.72 -15.46
CA TYR A 428 -9.80 -3.03 -15.58
C TYR A 428 -8.94 -3.59 -16.72
N GLY A 429 -7.91 -2.82 -17.10
CA GLY A 429 -7.02 -3.14 -18.21
C GLY A 429 -7.70 -3.04 -19.57
N ASP A 430 -7.00 -3.54 -20.59
CA ASP A 430 -7.54 -3.66 -21.94
C ASP A 430 -8.15 -5.03 -22.18
N VAL A 431 -8.94 -5.12 -23.25
CA VAL A 431 -9.39 -6.40 -23.79
C VAL A 431 -8.18 -7.18 -24.32
N ASP A 432 -8.25 -8.50 -24.26
CA ASP A 432 -7.20 -9.37 -24.81
C ASP A 432 -7.62 -9.81 -26.22
N PRO A 433 -7.04 -9.23 -27.29
CA PRO A 433 -7.46 -9.53 -28.66
C PRO A 433 -7.24 -10.99 -29.06
N ASP A 434 -6.35 -11.73 -28.39
CA ASP A 434 -6.03 -13.12 -28.72
C ASP A 434 -6.85 -14.14 -27.90
N ASN A 435 -7.45 -13.71 -26.78
CA ASN A 435 -8.28 -14.57 -25.95
C ASN A 435 -9.76 -14.56 -26.37
N HIS A 436 -10.05 -15.37 -27.38
CA HIS A 436 -11.37 -15.43 -28.01
C HIS A 436 -12.40 -16.30 -27.29
N VAL A 437 -13.66 -15.85 -27.30
CA VAL A 437 -14.82 -16.65 -26.89
C VAL A 437 -15.40 -17.36 -28.10
N TRP A 438 -15.03 -18.62 -28.30
CA TRP A 438 -15.42 -19.40 -29.48
C TRP A 438 -16.86 -19.91 -29.41
N GLU A 439 -17.57 -19.83 -30.54
CA GLU A 439 -18.82 -20.56 -30.73
C GLU A 439 -18.56 -22.08 -30.68
N ASP A 440 -19.61 -22.87 -30.40
CA ASP A 440 -19.50 -24.34 -30.29
C ASP A 440 -19.88 -25.08 -31.58
N HIS A 441 -20.07 -24.36 -32.68
CA HIS A 441 -20.47 -24.88 -33.99
C HIS A 441 -19.64 -24.30 -35.12
N PHE A 442 -19.62 -25.03 -36.24
CA PHE A 442 -19.04 -24.59 -37.51
C PHE A 442 -20.03 -23.71 -38.28
N THR A 443 -19.52 -22.67 -38.91
CA THR A 443 -20.22 -21.85 -39.90
C THR A 443 -19.56 -22.08 -41.25
N VAL A 444 -20.36 -22.17 -42.31
CA VAL A 444 -19.84 -22.24 -43.69
C VAL A 444 -19.36 -20.85 -44.10
N ASP A 445 -18.04 -20.71 -44.28
CA ASP A 445 -17.40 -19.46 -44.70
C ASP A 445 -17.48 -19.29 -46.23
N LYS A 446 -17.37 -20.39 -46.95
CA LYS A 446 -17.45 -20.47 -48.42
C LYS A 446 -18.24 -21.72 -48.79
N GLU A 447 -19.34 -21.54 -49.49
CA GLU A 447 -20.13 -22.66 -50.00
C GLU A 447 -19.31 -23.48 -51.02
N PRO A 448 -19.36 -24.83 -51.00
CA PRO A 448 -18.75 -25.65 -52.03
C PRO A 448 -19.48 -25.47 -53.36
N THR A 449 -18.73 -25.54 -54.46
CA THR A 449 -19.31 -25.58 -55.81
C THR A 449 -19.11 -26.97 -56.42
N TYR A 450 -19.55 -27.19 -57.65
CA TYR A 450 -19.31 -28.44 -58.37
C TYR A 450 -17.84 -28.66 -58.73
N THR A 451 -17.01 -27.60 -58.72
CA THR A 451 -15.60 -27.65 -59.14
C THR A 451 -14.62 -27.22 -58.06
N GLU A 452 -15.08 -26.55 -57.00
CA GLU A 452 -14.24 -26.04 -55.92
C GLU A 452 -14.74 -26.48 -54.54
N GLU A 453 -13.81 -26.78 -53.64
CA GLU A 453 -14.10 -27.06 -52.23
C GLU A 453 -14.69 -25.83 -51.53
N GLY A 454 -15.65 -26.08 -50.65
CA GLY A 454 -16.15 -25.10 -49.70
C GLY A 454 -15.25 -25.04 -48.46
N ARG A 455 -15.52 -24.10 -47.56
CA ARG A 455 -14.78 -23.91 -46.31
C ARG A 455 -15.74 -23.63 -45.17
N GLN A 456 -15.51 -24.26 -44.02
CA GLN A 456 -16.18 -23.93 -42.76
C GLN A 456 -15.15 -23.71 -41.66
N SER A 457 -15.49 -22.86 -40.69
CA SER A 457 -14.67 -22.60 -39.51
C SER A 457 -15.54 -22.34 -38.27
N ILE A 458 -14.93 -22.39 -37.09
CA ILE A 458 -15.59 -21.94 -35.85
C ILE A 458 -15.22 -20.48 -35.65
N HIS A 459 -16.24 -19.62 -35.54
CA HIS A 459 -16.05 -18.18 -35.35
C HIS A 459 -15.98 -17.83 -33.87
N CYS A 460 -15.23 -16.77 -33.57
CA CYS A 460 -15.37 -16.10 -32.28
C CYS A 460 -16.76 -15.45 -32.23
N LYS A 461 -17.39 -15.51 -31.06
CA LYS A 461 -18.71 -14.94 -30.82
C LYS A 461 -18.76 -13.42 -30.93
N TYR A 462 -17.62 -12.74 -30.72
CA TYR A 462 -17.58 -11.29 -30.54
C TYR A 462 -16.60 -10.58 -31.50
N CYS A 463 -15.83 -11.31 -32.32
CA CYS A 463 -14.93 -10.73 -33.31
C CYS A 463 -14.76 -11.68 -34.51
N ASP A 464 -14.07 -11.23 -35.56
CA ASP A 464 -13.92 -11.96 -36.83
C ASP A 464 -12.86 -13.08 -36.80
N ALA A 465 -12.27 -13.36 -35.63
CA ALA A 465 -11.32 -14.45 -35.49
C ALA A 465 -12.01 -15.80 -35.76
N THR A 466 -11.28 -16.70 -36.41
CA THR A 466 -11.76 -18.05 -36.76
C THR A 466 -10.76 -19.12 -36.34
N LYS A 467 -11.23 -20.33 -36.04
CA LYS A 467 -10.40 -21.50 -35.74
C LYS A 467 -10.96 -22.78 -36.34
N ASP A 468 -10.19 -23.86 -36.20
CA ASP A 468 -10.57 -25.22 -36.58
C ASP A 468 -11.01 -25.36 -38.05
N ILE A 469 -10.46 -24.54 -38.96
CA ILE A 469 -10.85 -24.45 -40.38
C ILE A 469 -10.86 -25.83 -41.07
N ARG A 470 -11.95 -26.16 -41.77
CA ARG A 470 -12.14 -27.42 -42.51
C ARG A 470 -12.65 -27.16 -43.93
N ALA A 471 -12.13 -27.93 -44.88
CA ALA A 471 -12.67 -27.99 -46.23
C ALA A 471 -14.01 -28.77 -46.26
N ILE A 472 -14.94 -28.31 -47.09
CA ILE A 472 -16.19 -28.99 -47.42
C ILE A 472 -16.04 -29.52 -48.85
N ARG A 473 -16.33 -30.81 -49.06
CA ARG A 473 -16.16 -31.43 -50.39
C ARG A 473 -17.05 -30.78 -51.45
N PRO A 474 -16.64 -30.75 -52.73
CA PRO A 474 -17.45 -30.25 -53.84
C PRO A 474 -18.78 -31.00 -54.00
N LEU A 475 -19.78 -30.35 -54.59
CA LEU A 475 -21.13 -30.90 -54.79
C LEU A 475 -21.12 -32.02 -55.85
N GLU A 476 -21.80 -33.15 -55.58
CA GLU A 476 -22.01 -34.25 -56.55
C GLU A 476 -23.38 -34.13 -57.25
N ASP A 477 -23.43 -34.47 -58.55
CA ASP A 477 -24.59 -34.33 -59.44
C ASP A 477 -25.53 -35.55 -59.40
N LYS A 478 -26.84 -35.37 -59.09
CA LYS A 478 -27.91 -36.38 -59.30
C LYS A 478 -29.32 -35.79 -59.52
N THR A 479 -29.93 -36.21 -60.63
CA THR A 479 -31.36 -36.16 -61.01
C THR A 479 -32.28 -37.08 -60.16
N PRO A 480 -33.62 -36.87 -60.21
CA PRO A 480 -34.52 -37.09 -59.06
C PRO A 480 -35.38 -38.36 -59.16
N ASP A 481 -35.64 -39.04 -58.02
CA ASP A 481 -37.03 -39.41 -57.65
C ASP A 481 -37.20 -39.89 -56.19
N SER A 482 -38.40 -39.60 -55.66
CA SER A 482 -39.04 -40.10 -54.43
C SER A 482 -38.46 -39.71 -53.05
N ALA A 483 -39.23 -38.87 -52.35
CA ALA A 483 -39.10 -38.66 -50.92
C ALA A 483 -39.61 -39.89 -50.13
N PRO A 484 -39.01 -40.13 -48.95
CA PRO A 484 -39.75 -39.87 -47.72
C PRO A 484 -38.97 -38.90 -46.81
N ALA A 485 -39.69 -37.98 -46.19
CA ALA A 485 -39.16 -37.20 -45.09
C ALA A 485 -38.82 -38.12 -43.89
N ASP A 486 -37.59 -38.09 -43.38
CA ASP A 486 -37.35 -38.37 -41.96
C ASP A 486 -36.03 -37.74 -41.45
N THR A 487 -36.12 -36.53 -40.92
CA THR A 487 -36.05 -36.17 -39.49
C THR A 487 -34.71 -36.50 -38.81
N ALA A 488 -33.76 -35.56 -38.79
CA ALA A 488 -32.78 -35.47 -37.71
C ALA A 488 -33.29 -34.46 -36.67
N VAL A 489 -33.18 -34.75 -35.37
CA VAL A 489 -33.69 -33.85 -34.33
C VAL A 489 -32.86 -32.56 -34.32
N SER A 490 -33.49 -31.42 -34.63
CA SER A 490 -32.83 -30.10 -34.62
C SER A 490 -32.16 -29.78 -33.27
N ALA A 491 -31.09 -28.98 -33.29
CA ALA A 491 -30.38 -28.55 -32.08
C ALA A 491 -31.32 -27.87 -31.07
N GLU A 492 -32.30 -27.10 -31.55
CA GLU A 492 -33.31 -26.48 -30.70
C GLU A 492 -34.24 -27.49 -30.04
N GLU A 493 -34.60 -28.56 -30.75
CA GLU A 493 -35.39 -29.63 -30.18
C GLU A 493 -34.59 -30.42 -29.14
N LYS A 494 -33.29 -30.67 -29.39
CA LYS A 494 -32.39 -31.26 -28.40
C LYS A 494 -32.29 -30.42 -27.14
N GLU A 495 -32.15 -29.10 -27.27
CA GLU A 495 -32.12 -28.17 -26.13
C GLU A 495 -33.47 -28.13 -25.39
N ARG A 496 -34.60 -28.06 -26.10
CA ARG A 496 -35.94 -28.15 -25.48
C ARG A 496 -36.11 -29.45 -24.71
N ASN A 497 -35.62 -30.57 -25.24
CA ASN A 497 -35.70 -31.87 -24.59
C ASN A 497 -34.71 -32.00 -23.42
N ALA A 498 -33.50 -31.44 -23.52
CA ALA A 498 -32.54 -31.35 -22.42
C ALA A 498 -33.09 -30.53 -21.25
N ILE A 499 -33.69 -29.36 -21.54
CA ILE A 499 -34.37 -28.55 -20.54
C ILE A 499 -35.49 -29.36 -19.88
N LYS A 500 -36.33 -30.06 -20.66
CA LYS A 500 -37.42 -30.92 -20.14
C LYS A 500 -36.89 -32.04 -19.24
N LEU A 501 -35.86 -32.74 -19.69
CA LEU A 501 -35.21 -33.82 -18.96
C LEU A 501 -34.73 -33.31 -17.60
N ASN A 502 -34.05 -32.18 -17.60
CA ASN A 502 -33.42 -31.60 -16.42
C ASN A 502 -34.39 -31.01 -15.36
N ARG A 503 -35.69 -30.84 -15.67
CA ARG A 503 -36.67 -30.20 -14.75
C ARG A 503 -36.89 -30.98 -13.45
N LYS A 504 -36.73 -32.31 -13.51
CA LYS A 504 -36.95 -33.24 -12.38
C LYS A 504 -35.93 -34.37 -12.33
N THR A 505 -34.82 -34.26 -13.06
CA THR A 505 -33.71 -35.21 -12.90
C THR A 505 -33.12 -35.04 -11.51
N ASN A 506 -33.15 -36.10 -10.71
CA ASN A 506 -32.76 -36.07 -9.31
C ASN A 506 -32.02 -37.36 -8.96
N THR A 507 -31.07 -37.23 -8.03
CA THR A 507 -30.27 -38.34 -7.52
C THR A 507 -30.32 -38.40 -6.00
N ALA A 508 -30.40 -39.63 -5.48
CA ALA A 508 -30.35 -39.88 -4.05
C ALA A 508 -29.67 -41.23 -3.76
N PHE A 509 -28.82 -41.27 -2.74
CA PHE A 509 -28.36 -42.54 -2.18
C PHE A 509 -29.43 -43.10 -1.24
N LYS A 510 -29.90 -44.31 -1.54
CA LYS A 510 -30.82 -45.08 -0.68
C LYS A 510 -30.41 -46.54 -0.69
N ASN A 511 -30.37 -47.17 0.49
CA ASN A 511 -30.05 -48.60 0.65
C ASN A 511 -28.76 -49.01 -0.08
N LYS A 512 -27.66 -48.24 0.11
CA LYS A 512 -26.34 -48.46 -0.51
C LYS A 512 -26.30 -48.30 -2.04
N ASN A 513 -27.39 -47.91 -2.69
CA ASN A 513 -27.50 -47.76 -4.13
C ASN A 513 -27.79 -46.32 -4.53
N LEU A 514 -27.35 -45.93 -5.73
CA LEU A 514 -27.69 -44.64 -6.31
C LEU A 514 -29.05 -44.76 -7.03
N LYS A 515 -30.05 -44.06 -6.52
CA LYS A 515 -31.37 -43.91 -7.16
C LYS A 515 -31.34 -42.67 -8.04
N VAL A 516 -31.80 -42.84 -9.27
CA VAL A 516 -31.90 -41.76 -10.26
C VAL A 516 -33.34 -41.73 -10.74
N THR A 517 -33.93 -40.54 -10.80
CA THR A 517 -35.28 -40.32 -11.36
C THR A 517 -35.26 -39.17 -12.34
N TRP A 518 -36.03 -39.23 -13.43
CA TRP A 518 -36.13 -38.17 -14.43
C TRP A 518 -37.51 -38.19 -15.10
N PRO A 519 -37.98 -37.09 -15.71
CA PRO A 519 -39.25 -37.07 -16.43
C PRO A 519 -39.14 -37.82 -17.77
N LYS A 520 -40.24 -38.43 -18.20
CA LYS A 520 -40.33 -39.05 -19.53
C LYS A 520 -40.34 -37.97 -20.62
N ILE A 521 -39.46 -38.11 -21.61
CA ILE A 521 -39.45 -37.38 -22.88
C ILE A 521 -40.36 -38.13 -23.87
N LYS A 522 -41.15 -37.39 -24.65
CA LYS A 522 -42.04 -37.96 -25.68
C LYS A 522 -41.19 -38.37 -26.90
N GLY A 523 -41.50 -39.51 -27.52
CA GLY A 523 -40.84 -39.95 -28.76
C GLY A 523 -39.44 -40.54 -28.58
N VAL A 524 -39.10 -41.02 -27.39
CA VAL A 524 -37.80 -41.70 -27.13
C VAL A 524 -38.01 -43.20 -26.98
N ASP A 525 -37.08 -43.96 -27.52
CA ASP A 525 -37.01 -45.42 -27.37
C ASP A 525 -36.31 -45.83 -26.08
N GLY A 526 -35.46 -44.96 -25.53
CA GLY A 526 -34.83 -45.22 -24.24
C GLY A 526 -33.96 -44.11 -23.69
N TYR A 527 -33.31 -44.45 -22.58
CA TYR A 527 -32.38 -43.60 -21.87
C TYR A 527 -31.13 -44.38 -21.51
N ASP A 528 -29.97 -43.79 -21.71
CA ASP A 528 -28.71 -44.29 -21.19
C ASP A 528 -28.25 -43.44 -20.00
N ILE A 529 -27.88 -44.11 -18.92
CA ILE A 529 -27.41 -43.51 -17.69
C ILE A 529 -25.91 -43.75 -17.58
N TYR A 530 -25.17 -42.67 -17.44
CA TYR A 530 -23.72 -42.67 -17.27
C TYR A 530 -23.42 -42.34 -15.82
N VAL A 531 -22.58 -43.14 -15.16
CA VAL A 531 -22.14 -42.88 -13.79
C VAL A 531 -20.64 -43.11 -13.70
N SER A 532 -19.94 -42.22 -13.02
CA SER A 532 -18.53 -42.39 -12.68
C SER A 532 -18.21 -41.77 -11.33
N VAL A 533 -17.09 -42.14 -10.74
CA VAL A 533 -16.57 -41.42 -9.58
C VAL A 533 -16.15 -40.02 -10.04
N CYS A 534 -16.41 -38.98 -9.25
CA CYS A 534 -15.94 -37.63 -9.57
C CYS A 534 -14.42 -37.62 -9.80
N GLY A 535 -13.96 -36.82 -10.75
CA GLY A 535 -12.56 -36.81 -11.22
C GLY A 535 -12.21 -37.87 -12.28
N LYS A 536 -13.12 -38.81 -12.59
CA LYS A 536 -12.90 -39.79 -13.67
C LYS A 536 -13.80 -39.52 -14.88
N LYS A 537 -13.36 -39.88 -16.09
CA LYS A 537 -14.21 -39.89 -17.29
C LYS A 537 -15.32 -40.96 -17.14
N PHE A 538 -16.42 -40.79 -17.88
CA PHE A 538 -17.42 -41.87 -18.01
C PHE A 538 -16.81 -42.99 -18.86
N LYS A 539 -16.92 -44.24 -18.40
CA LYS A 539 -16.35 -45.41 -19.10
C LYS A 539 -17.35 -46.09 -20.05
N GLY A 540 -18.43 -45.39 -20.41
CA GLY A 540 -19.56 -45.93 -21.17
C GLY A 540 -20.87 -45.95 -20.37
N VAL A 541 -21.89 -46.54 -20.97
CA VAL A 541 -23.25 -46.64 -20.41
C VAL A 541 -23.23 -47.53 -19.16
N THR A 542 -23.75 -47.03 -18.04
CA THR A 542 -23.84 -47.76 -16.77
C THR A 542 -25.15 -48.53 -16.65
N ALA A 543 -26.25 -47.99 -17.19
CA ALA A 543 -27.54 -48.66 -17.26
C ALA A 543 -28.36 -48.06 -18.42
N SER A 544 -29.23 -48.87 -19.03
CA SER A 544 -30.21 -48.40 -20.02
C SER A 544 -31.62 -48.65 -19.51
N VAL A 545 -32.56 -47.75 -19.81
CA VAL A 545 -33.98 -47.89 -19.47
C VAL A 545 -34.80 -47.63 -20.72
N THR A 546 -35.70 -48.54 -21.07
CA THR A 546 -36.57 -48.41 -22.26
C THR A 546 -37.65 -47.35 -22.05
N GLY A 547 -38.01 -46.64 -23.13
CA GLY A 547 -38.98 -45.55 -23.15
C GLY A 547 -40.44 -46.00 -23.06
N ASN A 548 -40.74 -47.27 -23.39
CA ASN A 548 -42.11 -47.82 -23.41
C ASN A 548 -42.71 -48.12 -22.03
N GLN A 549 -42.03 -47.76 -20.93
CA GLN A 549 -42.64 -47.92 -19.61
C GLN A 549 -43.84 -46.98 -19.43
N ASN A 550 -44.92 -47.51 -18.85
CA ASN A 550 -46.16 -46.79 -18.56
C ASN A 550 -46.03 -45.92 -17.29
N ARG A 551 -45.04 -45.02 -17.26
CA ARG A 551 -44.71 -44.14 -16.12
C ARG A 551 -44.32 -42.74 -16.62
N SER A 552 -44.82 -41.71 -15.94
CA SER A 552 -44.47 -40.30 -16.22
C SER A 552 -43.11 -39.89 -15.65
N VAL A 553 -42.64 -40.61 -14.63
CA VAL A 553 -41.31 -40.44 -14.02
C VAL A 553 -40.54 -41.75 -14.17
N MET A 554 -39.50 -41.69 -14.98
CA MET A 554 -38.55 -42.77 -15.21
C MET A 554 -37.61 -42.89 -14.01
N ARG A 555 -37.06 -44.09 -13.80
CA ARG A 555 -36.16 -44.35 -12.67
C ARG A 555 -35.17 -45.46 -12.98
N ALA A 556 -33.97 -45.34 -12.42
CA ALA A 556 -32.96 -46.39 -12.39
C ALA A 556 -32.39 -46.56 -10.98
N THR A 557 -31.94 -47.79 -10.68
CA THR A 557 -31.17 -48.09 -9.46
C THR A 557 -29.80 -48.59 -9.86
N ILE A 558 -28.79 -47.77 -9.62
CA ILE A 558 -27.41 -48.08 -9.96
C ILE A 558 -26.76 -48.76 -8.75
N LYS A 559 -26.48 -50.06 -8.91
CA LYS A 559 -25.86 -50.93 -7.89
C LYS A 559 -24.34 -51.07 -8.06
N LYS A 560 -23.85 -50.91 -9.30
CA LYS A 560 -22.45 -51.05 -9.68
C LYS A 560 -22.06 -49.97 -10.69
N VAL A 561 -20.79 -49.58 -10.68
CA VAL A 561 -20.16 -48.70 -11.68
C VAL A 561 -18.88 -49.39 -12.13
N ALA A 562 -18.73 -49.61 -13.45
CA ALA A 562 -17.62 -50.39 -14.03
C ALA A 562 -17.41 -51.75 -13.33
N GLY A 563 -18.50 -52.52 -13.16
CA GLY A 563 -18.49 -53.85 -12.51
C GLY A 563 -18.35 -53.85 -10.98
N LYS A 564 -17.98 -52.74 -10.34
CA LYS A 564 -17.72 -52.65 -8.90
C LYS A 564 -18.90 -52.03 -8.13
N LYS A 565 -19.20 -52.54 -6.93
CA LYS A 565 -20.22 -51.96 -6.03
C LYS A 565 -19.86 -50.51 -5.70
N LEU A 566 -20.87 -49.64 -5.54
CA LEU A 566 -20.62 -48.25 -5.18
C LEU A 566 -20.00 -48.16 -3.77
N LYS A 567 -18.84 -47.52 -3.68
CA LYS A 567 -18.22 -47.11 -2.42
C LYS A 567 -19.06 -46.02 -1.76
N ARG A 568 -19.36 -46.20 -0.46
CA ARG A 568 -20.27 -45.34 0.32
C ARG A 568 -19.65 -44.05 0.86
N ASN A 569 -18.34 -43.86 0.69
CA ASN A 569 -17.62 -42.64 1.06
C ASN A 569 -17.19 -41.79 -0.14
N LYS A 570 -17.60 -42.15 -1.36
CA LYS A 570 -17.21 -41.45 -2.58
C LYS A 570 -18.29 -40.46 -3.05
N ILE A 571 -17.89 -39.61 -3.99
CA ILE A 571 -18.76 -38.69 -4.71
C ILE A 571 -18.84 -39.19 -6.14
N TYR A 572 -20.04 -39.28 -6.68
CA TYR A 572 -20.27 -39.75 -8.05
C TYR A 572 -20.81 -38.61 -8.89
N LYS A 573 -20.42 -38.59 -10.15
CA LYS A 573 -21.07 -37.79 -11.18
C LYS A 573 -21.92 -38.69 -12.07
N MET A 574 -23.02 -38.16 -12.58
CA MET A 574 -23.90 -38.91 -13.46
C MET A 574 -24.58 -38.03 -14.50
N GLN A 575 -24.98 -38.64 -15.61
CA GLN A 575 -25.72 -38.00 -16.69
C GLN A 575 -26.77 -38.97 -17.23
N VAL A 576 -27.96 -38.44 -17.57
CA VAL A 576 -28.99 -39.18 -18.31
C VAL A 576 -29.03 -38.65 -19.72
N ARG A 577 -28.94 -39.51 -20.74
CA ARG A 577 -29.11 -39.15 -22.15
C ARG A 577 -30.32 -39.88 -22.70
N ALA A 578 -31.23 -39.18 -23.36
CA ALA A 578 -32.40 -39.78 -24.00
C ALA A 578 -32.11 -40.03 -25.47
N TYR A 579 -32.52 -41.18 -26.00
CA TYR A 579 -32.28 -41.56 -27.39
C TYR A 579 -33.54 -42.10 -28.07
N ARG A 580 -33.56 -41.96 -29.40
CA ARG A 580 -34.43 -42.74 -30.28
C ARG A 580 -33.58 -43.66 -31.16
N MET A 581 -34.18 -44.70 -31.67
CA MET A 581 -33.55 -45.63 -32.61
C MET A 581 -33.84 -45.15 -34.03
N THR A 582 -32.79 -44.88 -34.80
CA THR A 582 -32.87 -44.50 -36.21
C THR A 582 -31.96 -45.43 -37.00
N GLY A 583 -32.50 -46.23 -37.92
CA GLY A 583 -31.69 -47.17 -38.72
C GLY A 583 -30.92 -48.23 -37.92
N GLY A 584 -31.39 -48.58 -36.70
CA GLY A 584 -30.70 -49.53 -35.81
C GLY A 584 -29.62 -48.89 -34.91
N GLU A 585 -29.33 -47.60 -35.07
CA GLU A 585 -28.39 -46.85 -34.23
C GLU A 585 -29.11 -45.92 -33.23
N LYS A 586 -28.41 -45.58 -32.14
CA LYS A 586 -28.93 -44.64 -31.13
C LYS A 586 -28.65 -43.20 -31.54
N GLU A 587 -29.70 -42.46 -31.88
CA GLU A 587 -29.64 -41.01 -31.98
C GLU A 587 -29.97 -40.39 -30.62
N TYR A 588 -29.01 -39.69 -29.99
CA TYR A 588 -29.25 -38.97 -28.75
C TYR A 588 -29.99 -37.65 -29.00
N ILE A 589 -31.21 -37.55 -28.48
CA ILE A 589 -32.11 -36.42 -28.70
C ILE A 589 -32.24 -35.49 -27.49
N ALA A 590 -31.58 -35.81 -26.37
CA ALA A 590 -31.48 -34.93 -25.20
C ALA A 590 -30.31 -35.34 -24.28
N ASP A 591 -29.47 -34.38 -23.94
CA ASP A 591 -28.39 -34.56 -22.96
C ASP A 591 -28.74 -33.88 -21.64
N GLY A 592 -28.86 -34.69 -20.59
CA GLY A 592 -29.10 -34.22 -19.24
C GLY A 592 -27.88 -33.48 -18.67
N ALA A 593 -28.12 -32.67 -17.64
CA ALA A 593 -27.07 -32.05 -16.87
C ALA A 593 -26.26 -33.11 -16.12
N ILE A 594 -24.96 -32.86 -15.98
CA ILE A 594 -24.10 -33.68 -15.12
C ILE A 594 -24.44 -33.34 -13.66
N LEU A 595 -24.93 -34.34 -12.92
CA LEU A 595 -25.26 -34.22 -11.51
C LEU A 595 -24.16 -34.81 -10.65
N HIS A 596 -23.87 -34.18 -9.52
CA HIS A 596 -22.90 -34.62 -8.53
C HIS A 596 -23.61 -35.03 -7.24
N VAL A 597 -23.33 -36.25 -6.78
CA VAL A 597 -24.03 -36.86 -5.66
C VAL A 597 -23.06 -37.48 -4.68
N VAL A 598 -23.19 -37.06 -3.42
CA VAL A 598 -22.40 -37.54 -2.30
C VAL A 598 -23.01 -38.82 -1.76
N SER A 599 -22.19 -39.87 -1.57
CA SER A 599 -22.64 -41.10 -0.91
C SER A 599 -22.90 -40.92 0.58
N ASP A 600 -23.74 -41.80 1.13
CA ASP A 600 -24.32 -41.68 2.47
C ASP A 600 -23.32 -41.74 3.66
N LYS A 601 -22.12 -42.30 3.47
CA LYS A 601 -21.05 -42.34 4.48
C LYS A 601 -19.86 -41.40 4.16
N ASN A 602 -20.00 -40.43 3.26
CA ASN A 602 -18.92 -39.46 3.05
C ASN A 602 -18.69 -38.64 4.35
N PRO A 603 -17.46 -38.51 4.85
CA PRO A 603 -17.20 -37.86 6.13
C PRO A 603 -17.41 -36.34 6.11
N VAL A 604 -17.07 -35.68 4.99
CA VAL A 604 -16.97 -34.21 4.90
C VAL A 604 -18.21 -33.58 4.28
N TYR A 605 -18.70 -34.19 3.19
CA TYR A 605 -19.69 -33.56 2.31
C TYR A 605 -21.09 -34.13 2.49
N THR A 606 -22.09 -33.33 2.12
CA THR A 606 -23.50 -33.71 2.07
C THR A 606 -24.18 -33.21 0.81
N ASN A 607 -25.34 -33.78 0.52
CA ASN A 607 -26.18 -33.35 -0.59
C ASN A 607 -27.15 -32.25 -0.16
N ALA A 608 -27.73 -31.55 -1.14
CA ALA A 608 -28.93 -30.76 -0.88
C ALA A 608 -30.11 -31.69 -0.52
N LYS A 609 -30.83 -31.35 0.54
CA LYS A 609 -32.15 -31.91 0.88
C LYS A 609 -33.23 -31.27 0.03
N LYS A 610 -33.15 -29.94 -0.14
CA LYS A 610 -34.13 -29.11 -0.85
C LYS A 610 -33.50 -27.77 -1.24
N VAL A 611 -33.98 -27.18 -2.34
CA VAL A 611 -33.73 -25.78 -2.71
C VAL A 611 -34.86 -24.90 -2.15
N ARG A 612 -34.52 -23.87 -1.40
CA ARG A 612 -35.46 -22.86 -0.88
C ARG A 612 -35.38 -21.62 -1.78
N VAL A 613 -36.52 -21.06 -2.13
CA VAL A 613 -36.61 -19.79 -2.88
C VAL A 613 -37.51 -18.84 -2.09
N SER A 614 -37.16 -17.55 -2.07
CA SER A 614 -37.96 -16.53 -1.36
C SER A 614 -39.32 -16.29 -2.02
N LYS A 615 -39.35 -16.30 -3.36
CA LYS A 615 -40.54 -16.03 -4.17
C LYS A 615 -40.66 -17.04 -5.31
N LYS A 616 -41.85 -17.61 -5.48
CA LYS A 616 -42.14 -18.62 -6.53
C LYS A 616 -42.79 -18.06 -7.80
N LYS A 617 -43.20 -16.79 -7.80
CA LYS A 617 -43.89 -16.15 -8.92
C LYS A 617 -43.33 -14.74 -9.14
N TYR A 618 -42.99 -14.39 -10.38
CA TYR A 618 -42.55 -13.06 -10.77
C TYR A 618 -43.45 -12.53 -11.89
N SER A 619 -43.79 -11.25 -11.82
CA SER A 619 -44.53 -10.52 -12.86
C SER A 619 -43.67 -9.31 -13.24
N ILE A 620 -43.07 -9.34 -14.42
CA ILE A 620 -42.00 -8.40 -14.84
C ILE A 620 -42.43 -7.79 -16.17
N LYS A 621 -42.24 -6.47 -16.36
CA LYS A 621 -42.47 -5.84 -17.68
C LYS A 621 -41.38 -6.29 -18.66
N ALA A 622 -41.70 -6.44 -19.95
CA ALA A 622 -40.69 -6.70 -20.97
C ALA A 622 -39.57 -5.62 -20.93
N GLY A 623 -38.31 -6.02 -21.12
CA GLY A 623 -37.12 -5.17 -20.94
C GLY A 623 -36.57 -5.12 -19.52
N ASN A 624 -37.40 -5.35 -18.49
CA ASN A 624 -36.97 -5.22 -17.09
C ASN A 624 -36.35 -6.51 -16.54
N THR A 625 -35.67 -6.37 -15.40
CA THR A 625 -34.99 -7.47 -14.71
C THR A 625 -35.52 -7.69 -13.28
N SER A 626 -35.25 -8.85 -12.69
CA SER A 626 -35.54 -9.17 -11.28
C SER A 626 -34.57 -10.24 -10.77
N ARG A 627 -34.29 -10.29 -9.47
CA ARG A 627 -33.34 -11.27 -8.90
C ARG A 627 -34.05 -12.38 -8.12
N ILE A 628 -33.67 -13.63 -8.38
CA ILE A 628 -34.07 -14.79 -7.59
C ILE A 628 -33.16 -14.89 -6.37
N ARG A 629 -33.75 -14.91 -5.18
CA ARG A 629 -33.03 -15.28 -3.95
C ARG A 629 -33.32 -16.74 -3.62
N ALA A 630 -32.30 -17.59 -3.76
CA ALA A 630 -32.38 -19.03 -3.52
C ALA A 630 -31.26 -19.51 -2.58
N SER A 631 -31.55 -20.52 -1.76
CA SER A 631 -30.60 -21.12 -0.83
C SER A 631 -30.79 -22.64 -0.74
N ILE A 632 -29.78 -23.35 -0.25
CA ILE A 632 -29.79 -24.82 -0.13
C ILE A 632 -30.03 -25.21 1.32
N ILE A 633 -31.02 -26.07 1.54
CA ILE A 633 -31.19 -26.79 2.80
C ILE A 633 -30.37 -28.08 2.71
N LYS A 634 -29.35 -28.22 3.56
CA LYS A 634 -28.47 -29.40 3.60
C LYS A 634 -29.21 -30.65 4.07
N GLN A 635 -28.86 -31.82 3.53
CA GLN A 635 -29.36 -33.12 4.00
C GLN A 635 -28.81 -33.48 5.38
N ASN A 636 -27.54 -33.18 5.64
CA ASN A 636 -26.94 -33.21 6.97
C ASN A 636 -26.42 -31.80 7.30
N ARG A 637 -26.95 -31.18 8.37
CA ARG A 637 -26.60 -29.79 8.74
C ARG A 637 -25.13 -29.63 9.12
N ASN A 638 -24.51 -30.67 9.66
CA ASN A 638 -23.14 -30.65 10.22
C ASN A 638 -22.06 -30.92 9.16
N LYS A 639 -22.45 -31.12 7.89
CA LYS A 639 -21.52 -31.40 6.79
C LYS A 639 -21.50 -30.26 5.79
N ARG A 640 -20.40 -30.15 5.04
CA ARG A 640 -20.23 -29.11 4.00
C ARG A 640 -20.97 -29.53 2.72
N LEU A 641 -21.46 -28.58 1.94
CA LEU A 641 -21.85 -28.88 0.56
C LEU A 641 -20.58 -29.09 -0.28
N LEU A 642 -20.71 -29.71 -1.46
CA LEU A 642 -19.58 -29.86 -2.39
C LEU A 642 -18.97 -28.49 -2.73
N SER A 643 -17.67 -28.42 -3.04
CA SER A 643 -17.01 -27.17 -3.46
C SER A 643 -17.36 -26.79 -4.91
N GLU A 644 -16.99 -25.57 -5.33
CA GLU A 644 -17.22 -25.07 -6.69
C GLU A 644 -16.51 -25.88 -7.79
N GLY A 645 -15.46 -26.64 -7.45
CA GLY A 645 -14.80 -27.56 -8.38
C GLY A 645 -15.72 -28.71 -8.89
N HIS A 646 -16.90 -28.90 -8.28
CA HIS A 646 -17.95 -29.80 -8.78
C HIS A 646 -19.02 -29.10 -9.62
N GLY A 647 -18.89 -27.79 -9.83
CA GLY A 647 -19.88 -26.93 -10.47
C GLY A 647 -20.57 -25.98 -9.47
N PRO A 648 -21.37 -25.02 -9.96
CA PRO A 648 -22.05 -24.06 -9.13
C PRO A 648 -23.06 -24.75 -8.19
N GLN A 649 -23.13 -24.29 -6.95
CA GLN A 649 -24.04 -24.85 -5.94
C GLN A 649 -25.50 -24.83 -6.39
N LEU A 650 -25.90 -23.78 -7.12
CA LEU A 650 -27.20 -23.63 -7.75
C LEU A 650 -27.02 -23.26 -9.22
N SER A 651 -27.79 -23.91 -10.08
CA SER A 651 -27.89 -23.63 -11.52
C SER A 651 -29.30 -23.18 -11.88
N TYR A 652 -29.42 -22.26 -12.84
CA TYR A 652 -30.68 -21.64 -13.23
C TYR A 652 -30.94 -21.90 -14.72
N VAL A 653 -32.15 -22.36 -15.05
CA VAL A 653 -32.53 -22.64 -16.45
C VAL A 653 -33.95 -22.15 -16.71
N SER A 654 -34.14 -21.36 -17.77
CA SER A 654 -35.48 -20.97 -18.24
C SER A 654 -36.08 -22.05 -19.14
N SER A 655 -37.37 -22.36 -18.95
CA SER A 655 -38.12 -23.27 -19.80
C SER A 655 -38.37 -22.72 -21.20
N ASN A 656 -38.26 -21.40 -21.36
CA ASN A 656 -38.42 -20.71 -22.63
C ASN A 656 -37.60 -19.41 -22.60
N LYS A 657 -36.36 -19.49 -23.09
CA LYS A 657 -35.40 -18.37 -23.09
C LYS A 657 -35.88 -17.17 -23.91
N SER A 658 -36.79 -17.38 -24.87
CA SER A 658 -37.39 -16.29 -25.65
C SER A 658 -38.34 -15.41 -24.84
N VAL A 659 -38.96 -15.95 -23.76
CA VAL A 659 -39.85 -15.20 -22.85
C VAL A 659 -39.05 -14.50 -21.77
N ALA A 660 -38.20 -15.23 -21.07
CA ALA A 660 -37.24 -14.66 -20.13
C ALA A 660 -35.98 -15.52 -20.04
N THR A 661 -34.82 -14.88 -19.92
CA THR A 661 -33.56 -15.53 -19.60
C THR A 661 -33.25 -15.41 -18.12
N VAL A 662 -32.33 -16.23 -17.63
CA VAL A 662 -31.83 -16.16 -16.26
C VAL A 662 -30.31 -16.39 -16.29
N SER A 663 -29.57 -15.53 -15.61
CA SER A 663 -28.11 -15.63 -15.49
C SER A 663 -27.70 -16.72 -14.48
N ARG A 664 -26.38 -17.02 -14.41
CA ARG A 664 -25.84 -17.98 -13.42
C ARG A 664 -26.10 -17.56 -11.97
N ASN A 665 -26.25 -16.26 -11.69
CA ASN A 665 -26.49 -15.71 -10.35
C ASN A 665 -27.97 -15.44 -10.04
N GLY A 666 -28.89 -15.88 -10.92
CA GLY A 666 -30.33 -15.79 -10.69
C GLY A 666 -30.98 -14.46 -11.09
N LYS A 667 -30.33 -13.61 -11.90
CA LYS A 667 -30.95 -12.41 -12.50
C LYS A 667 -31.82 -12.83 -13.68
N ILE A 668 -33.13 -12.63 -13.55
CA ILE A 668 -34.14 -12.80 -14.58
C ILE A 668 -34.10 -11.57 -15.50
N THR A 669 -34.07 -11.79 -16.81
CA THR A 669 -34.27 -10.73 -17.82
C THR A 669 -35.52 -11.05 -18.62
N ALA A 670 -36.53 -10.20 -18.52
CA ALA A 670 -37.81 -10.36 -19.21
C ALA A 670 -37.68 -9.87 -20.66
N LYS A 671 -37.88 -10.75 -21.65
CA LYS A 671 -37.66 -10.43 -23.06
C LYS A 671 -38.95 -10.07 -23.79
N ARG A 672 -39.90 -11.01 -23.85
CA ARG A 672 -41.16 -10.81 -24.57
C ARG A 672 -42.34 -11.26 -23.74
N LYS A 673 -43.50 -10.63 -23.96
CA LYS A 673 -44.77 -10.96 -23.31
C LYS A 673 -45.05 -12.46 -23.41
N GLY A 674 -45.39 -13.08 -22.29
CA GLY A 674 -45.59 -14.52 -22.20
C GLY A 674 -45.33 -15.08 -20.81
N SER A 675 -45.33 -16.41 -20.68
CA SER A 675 -44.97 -17.06 -19.43
C SER A 675 -43.94 -18.16 -19.63
N CYS A 676 -42.98 -18.24 -18.71
CA CYS A 676 -42.01 -19.31 -18.64
C CYS A 676 -41.77 -19.74 -17.19
N THR A 677 -41.13 -20.89 -17.00
CA THR A 677 -40.70 -21.39 -15.70
C THR A 677 -39.19 -21.36 -15.61
N ILE A 678 -38.65 -20.80 -14.54
CA ILE A 678 -37.24 -20.93 -14.18
C ILE A 678 -37.09 -22.08 -13.20
N TYR A 679 -36.16 -23.00 -13.50
CA TYR A 679 -35.76 -24.08 -12.61
C TYR A 679 -34.46 -23.70 -11.90
N VAL A 680 -34.49 -23.73 -10.58
CA VAL A 680 -33.30 -23.55 -9.73
C VAL A 680 -32.89 -24.92 -9.22
N ARG A 681 -31.69 -25.40 -9.57
CA ARG A 681 -31.26 -26.78 -9.32
C ARG A 681 -29.91 -26.85 -8.61
N ALA A 682 -29.84 -27.63 -7.53
CA ALA A 682 -28.61 -27.97 -6.83
C ALA A 682 -27.84 -29.10 -7.54
N LEU A 683 -26.56 -29.27 -7.20
CA LEU A 683 -25.65 -30.24 -7.82
C LEU A 683 -26.18 -31.69 -7.90
N ASN A 684 -26.94 -32.16 -6.91
CA ASN A 684 -27.51 -33.51 -6.90
C ASN A 684 -28.86 -33.63 -7.63
N GLY A 685 -29.35 -32.55 -8.23
CA GLY A 685 -30.63 -32.51 -8.96
C GLY A 685 -31.85 -32.11 -8.11
N GLN A 686 -31.68 -31.79 -6.82
CA GLN A 686 -32.76 -31.14 -6.07
C GLN A 686 -33.09 -29.80 -6.72
N SER A 687 -34.36 -29.56 -7.00
CA SER A 687 -34.78 -28.37 -7.74
C SER A 687 -36.07 -27.77 -7.22
N GLU A 688 -36.25 -26.48 -7.49
CA GLU A 688 -37.46 -25.73 -7.21
C GLU A 688 -37.87 -24.93 -8.46
N LYS A 689 -39.17 -24.76 -8.66
CA LYS A 689 -39.73 -24.08 -9.84
C LYS A 689 -40.20 -22.67 -9.49
N ILE A 690 -39.93 -21.73 -10.39
CA ILE A 690 -40.36 -20.35 -10.31
C ILE A 690 -41.12 -19.99 -11.58
N THR A 691 -42.35 -19.49 -11.45
CA THR A 691 -43.13 -19.00 -12.60
C THR A 691 -42.78 -17.54 -12.88
N VAL A 692 -42.49 -17.21 -14.13
CA VAL A 692 -42.28 -15.84 -14.60
C VAL A 692 -43.38 -15.51 -15.61
N LYS A 693 -44.09 -14.42 -15.37
CA LYS A 693 -45.01 -13.81 -16.32
C LYS A 693 -44.39 -12.50 -16.78
N VAL A 694 -44.12 -12.40 -18.07
CA VAL A 694 -43.71 -11.15 -18.71
C VAL A 694 -44.97 -10.45 -19.19
N ARG A 695 -45.25 -9.28 -18.63
CA ARG A 695 -46.45 -8.49 -18.92
C ARG A 695 -46.17 -7.38 -19.90
#